data_AF-A0A1Q9D656-F1
#
_entry.id   AF-A0A1Q9D656-F1
#
_cell.length_a   1.000
_cell.length_b   1.000
_cell.length_c   1.000
_cell.angle_alpha   90.00
_cell.angle_beta   90.00
_cell.angle_gamma   90.00
#
_symmetry.space_group_name_H-M   'P 1'
#
loop_
_entity.id
_entity.type
_entity.pdbx_description
1 polymer ?
#
loop_
_entity_poly.entity_id
_entity_poly.type
_entity_poly.pdbx_seq_one_letter_code
_entity_poly.pdbx_strand_id
1 'polypeptide(L)'
;MSGLSSLWASSTTSRRHGTILVRELSAGADVDKLGFCVPSLPPQPVVVKRVEPRSWAASQELRAGDVLIQLNDVPTGEMSSQHFLESMTTRPLNFKFVVNPLRSSRSQMRGGEEDSESDDAAKSDAVEDEGDNEEESPTPRSAEKCRRSVSDWYAEEEIIPDDNRKKSLTSWYLDGARMPDTTSQLTAVHRMSLSGAEQPLEIGEAAELRHVLQAALSEENLDALLLVIARAQSQGIIADVLEVAQCKAQLIRRSSWFVSAMDQDDAVKAQATTLSIPSTSPVGQQRSLRTVSRPELFRGVPLHVALSNWGRHWRAPDQGMFNVDPKNYQLSRPTKAYDAFLSHEWASSRWLKFLSLLMIFNSKPAFAISFLVSVLVGTLRACRVIPDQTWTVSIVHAVYFTIFLFWQRIRAIFCRPLVVFLDKLCVAQHDEELKQEGIQSLGAFLLSSRELVVLLSPQYLSRLWCVFEISTFLRDRASLNRLRIIPQNTTLLLLMVAGCWHLLASYYFSLIRYGVLSSWGGAATSGLTFTAAMLGFCSLLVPLSFYVGIGLMSELQEVPRQLASFRIQDSKCYCCSHSHVHPRTGEPLPCDRQLVYEAIQDWWVAETEDGSDPHLERFNASVRQRVAPKIANGMGIGLPFQHVVCTAVFCIVPWLADFIALWAETIDRRPVISIWSLRHFVTWGIVGLALLFSLRVAIWLWILGSWIEKRLSSRWLAVFIVTPLSFLAVCSLWLPLGISLAATHEDNPLPVIIFGSGAALTAFLWHVKREPQPSLQPSQISTSRRRDDDDTFSI
;
A
#
# COMPACT_ATOMS: atom_id res chain seq x y z
N MET A 1 12.40 57.04 21.47
CA MET A 1 11.83 57.87 22.55
C MET A 1 10.44 58.30 22.12
N SER A 2 9.42 57.98 22.95
CA SER A 2 8.14 58.71 23.14
C SER A 2 7.43 59.32 21.91
N GLY A 3 6.18 59.04 21.57
CA GLY A 3 5.03 58.50 22.32
C GLY A 3 3.77 59.27 21.91
N LEU A 4 2.64 58.54 21.84
CA LEU A 4 1.24 58.97 22.16
C LEU A 4 0.57 60.01 21.23
N SER A 5 -0.42 59.66 20.39
CA SER A 5 -1.84 59.25 20.63
C SER A 5 -2.85 60.42 20.65
N SER A 6 -3.86 60.37 19.76
CA SER A 6 -5.28 60.77 20.01
C SER A 6 -6.09 60.67 18.69
N LEU A 7 -7.08 59.78 18.62
CA LEU A 7 -8.55 60.03 18.77
C LEU A 7 -9.23 60.43 17.43
N TRP A 8 -9.83 59.47 16.73
CA TRP A 8 -11.29 59.13 16.75
C TRP A 8 -12.17 60.12 15.96
N ALA A 9 -12.67 59.67 14.80
CA ALA A 9 -13.94 60.15 14.24
C ALA A 9 -14.66 58.97 13.54
N SER A 10 -15.89 58.78 14.00
CA SER A 10 -16.88 57.75 13.71
C SER A 10 -17.22 57.50 12.24
N SER A 11 -17.35 56.22 11.85
CA SER A 11 -18.32 55.80 10.82
C SER A 11 -19.03 54.53 11.27
N THR A 12 -20.32 54.69 11.55
CA THR A 12 -21.27 53.68 12.00
C THR A 12 -21.50 52.67 10.87
N THR A 13 -20.97 51.46 10.98
CA THR A 13 -21.28 50.36 10.05
C THR A 13 -22.38 49.48 10.64
N SER A 14 -23.56 49.59 10.01
CA SER A 14 -24.79 48.87 10.31
C SER A 14 -24.61 47.35 10.36
N ARG A 15 -24.92 46.74 11.52
CA ARG A 15 -25.14 45.28 11.64
C ARG A 15 -26.46 44.92 10.96
N ARG A 16 -26.42 44.36 9.75
CA ARG A 16 -27.59 43.69 9.16
C ARG A 16 -27.81 42.37 9.89
N HIS A 17 -28.85 42.31 10.73
CA HIS A 17 -29.45 41.04 11.12
C HIS A 17 -30.04 40.43 9.84
N GLY A 18 -29.63 39.21 9.49
CA GLY A 18 -30.22 38.48 8.36
C GLY A 18 -31.65 38.09 8.70
N THR A 19 -32.63 38.80 8.17
CA THR A 19 -34.04 38.40 8.26
C THR A 19 -34.22 37.11 7.45
N ILE A 20 -34.54 36.01 8.13
CA ILE A 20 -34.92 34.75 7.47
C ILE A 20 -36.24 34.99 6.73
N LEU A 21 -36.22 34.89 5.40
CA LEU A 21 -37.40 35.12 4.57
C LEU A 21 -38.15 33.80 4.41
N VAL A 22 -39.37 33.74 4.97
CA VAL A 22 -40.25 32.57 4.90
C VAL A 22 -41.35 32.84 3.88
N ARG A 23 -41.63 31.88 3.01
CA ARG A 23 -42.74 31.92 2.04
C ARG A 23 -43.77 30.86 2.37
N GLU A 24 -45.03 31.27 2.43
CA GLU A 24 -46.18 30.38 2.58
C GLU A 24 -46.88 30.24 1.22
N LEU A 25 -47.06 29.01 0.74
CA LEU A 25 -47.63 28.71 -0.56
C LEU A 25 -48.77 27.71 -0.40
N SER A 26 -49.89 27.91 -1.10
CA SER A 26 -51.03 26.99 -1.08
C SER A 26 -51.33 26.47 -2.48
N ALA A 27 -51.39 25.15 -2.65
CA ALA A 27 -51.78 24.49 -3.89
C ALA A 27 -53.20 23.92 -3.76
N GLY A 28 -54.15 24.52 -4.49
CA GLY A 28 -55.55 24.12 -4.52
C GLY A 28 -55.81 22.83 -5.31
N ALA A 29 -57.08 22.42 -5.38
CA ALA A 29 -57.51 21.23 -6.12
C ALA A 29 -57.38 21.39 -7.65
N ASP A 30 -57.20 22.61 -8.14
CA ASP A 30 -56.92 22.97 -9.53
C ASP A 30 -55.45 22.71 -9.95
N VAL A 31 -54.58 22.38 -8.99
CA VAL A 31 -53.15 22.13 -9.23
C VAL A 31 -52.84 20.63 -9.22
N ASP A 32 -52.90 20.03 -10.41
CA ASP A 32 -52.57 18.60 -10.61
C ASP A 32 -51.08 18.30 -10.37
N LYS A 33 -50.17 19.15 -10.86
CA LYS A 33 -48.71 18.96 -10.76
C LYS A 33 -48.03 20.19 -10.17
N LEU A 34 -47.32 19.97 -9.05
CA LEU A 34 -46.57 21.04 -8.36
C LEU A 34 -45.30 21.45 -9.12
N GLY A 35 -44.60 20.51 -9.77
CA GLY A 35 -43.45 20.79 -10.65
C GLY A 35 -42.14 21.17 -9.95
N PHE A 36 -41.91 20.67 -8.74
CA PHE A 36 -40.60 20.72 -8.09
C PHE A 36 -40.18 19.34 -7.58
N CYS A 37 -38.88 19.06 -7.60
CA CYS A 37 -38.30 17.80 -7.15
C CYS A 37 -37.55 17.98 -5.84
N VAL A 38 -37.80 17.08 -4.88
CA VAL A 38 -37.08 17.00 -3.61
C VAL A 38 -36.32 15.66 -3.57
N PRO A 39 -35.02 15.65 -3.26
CA PRO A 39 -34.20 14.42 -3.27
C PRO A 39 -34.29 13.62 -1.96
N SER A 40 -34.90 14.20 -0.93
CA SER A 40 -34.99 13.66 0.43
C SER A 40 -36.42 13.82 0.96
N LEU A 41 -36.84 12.88 1.80
CA LEU A 41 -38.12 12.92 2.53
C LEU A 41 -37.86 13.14 4.02
N PRO A 42 -38.84 13.72 4.75
CA PRO A 42 -38.79 13.80 6.22
C PRO A 42 -38.46 12.46 6.89
N PRO A 43 -37.70 12.43 7.99
CA PRO A 43 -37.25 13.58 8.81
C PRO A 43 -35.99 14.29 8.29
N GLN A 44 -35.43 13.88 7.14
CA GLN A 44 -34.32 14.61 6.53
C GLN A 44 -34.81 15.96 5.98
N PRO A 45 -33.97 17.02 5.97
CA PRO A 45 -34.36 18.32 5.41
C PRO A 45 -34.79 18.18 3.96
N VAL A 46 -35.98 18.69 3.64
CA VAL A 46 -36.58 18.61 2.30
C VAL A 46 -36.16 19.84 1.49
N VAL A 47 -35.13 19.70 0.67
CA VAL A 47 -34.56 20.80 -0.14
C VAL A 47 -35.01 20.69 -1.59
N VAL A 48 -35.48 21.78 -2.18
CA VAL A 48 -35.84 21.83 -3.60
C VAL A 48 -34.57 21.65 -4.45
N LYS A 49 -34.47 20.58 -5.24
CA LYS A 49 -33.32 20.30 -6.12
C LYS A 49 -33.51 20.90 -7.52
N ARG A 50 -34.73 20.82 -8.05
CA ARG A 50 -35.07 21.29 -9.39
C ARG A 50 -36.51 21.78 -9.41
N VAL A 51 -36.78 22.84 -10.17
CA VAL A 51 -38.12 23.33 -10.48
C VAL A 51 -38.32 23.25 -11.99
N GLU A 52 -39.41 22.67 -12.43
CA GLU A 52 -39.73 22.53 -13.85
C GLU A 52 -40.20 23.87 -14.44
N PRO A 53 -39.67 24.31 -15.59
CA PRO A 53 -40.13 25.53 -16.24
C PRO A 53 -41.63 25.46 -16.56
N ARG A 54 -42.35 26.58 -16.40
CA ARG A 54 -43.81 26.69 -16.64
C ARG A 54 -44.70 25.81 -15.74
N SER A 55 -44.19 25.34 -14.61
CA SER A 55 -44.97 24.63 -13.59
C SER A 55 -45.58 25.54 -12.52
N TRP A 56 -46.47 25.00 -11.68
CA TRP A 56 -46.99 25.73 -10.52
C TRP A 56 -45.86 26.26 -9.62
N ALA A 57 -44.87 25.45 -9.28
CA ALA A 57 -43.72 25.88 -8.48
C ALA A 57 -42.90 26.99 -9.14
N ALA A 58 -42.77 26.98 -10.47
CA ALA A 58 -42.13 28.08 -11.19
C ALA A 58 -42.96 29.37 -11.12
N SER A 59 -44.30 29.29 -11.18
CA SER A 59 -45.21 30.44 -11.02
C SER A 59 -45.18 31.03 -9.61
N GLN A 60 -44.86 30.23 -8.59
CA GLN A 60 -44.67 30.66 -7.20
C GLN A 60 -43.23 31.11 -6.88
N GLU A 61 -42.37 31.18 -7.92
CA GLU A 61 -40.95 31.53 -7.87
C GLU A 61 -40.10 30.67 -6.90
N LEU A 62 -40.47 29.40 -6.70
CA LEU A 62 -39.60 28.45 -6.01
C LEU A 62 -38.33 28.23 -6.84
N ARG A 63 -37.19 28.08 -6.17
CA ARG A 63 -35.90 27.78 -6.85
C ARG A 63 -35.18 26.64 -6.16
N ALA A 64 -34.24 26.05 -6.89
CA ALA A 64 -33.31 25.10 -6.30
C ALA A 64 -32.59 25.73 -5.09
N GLY A 65 -32.58 25.01 -3.97
CA GLY A 65 -31.98 25.44 -2.71
C GLY A 65 -32.96 26.00 -1.68
N ASP A 66 -34.25 26.16 -1.99
CA ASP A 66 -35.27 26.46 -0.96
C ASP A 66 -35.55 25.24 -0.10
N VAL A 67 -35.80 25.46 1.20
CA VAL A 67 -36.01 24.37 2.17
C VAL A 67 -37.44 24.37 2.65
N LEU A 68 -38.15 23.25 2.48
CA LEU A 68 -39.49 23.05 3.00
C LEU A 68 -39.41 22.72 4.50
N ILE A 69 -39.97 23.60 5.32
CA ILE A 69 -39.94 23.49 6.79
C ILE A 69 -41.28 23.04 7.39
N GLN A 70 -42.39 23.17 6.66
CA GLN A 70 -43.73 22.81 7.14
C GLN A 70 -44.64 22.43 5.98
N LEU A 71 -45.44 21.37 6.15
CA LEU A 71 -46.48 20.91 5.22
C LEU A 71 -47.78 20.71 6.00
N ASN A 72 -48.89 21.31 5.54
CA ASN A 72 -50.22 21.22 6.15
C ASN A 72 -50.21 21.43 7.68
N ASP A 73 -49.50 22.47 8.11
CA ASP A 73 -49.34 22.83 9.52
C ASP A 73 -48.50 21.89 10.40
N VAL A 74 -47.83 20.92 9.79
CA VAL A 74 -46.89 20.03 10.48
C VAL A 74 -45.45 20.32 10.07
N PRO A 75 -44.53 20.59 11.01
CA PRO A 75 -43.11 20.79 10.70
C PRO A 75 -42.48 19.56 10.05
N THR A 76 -41.75 19.72 8.94
CA THR A 76 -41.14 18.60 8.22
C THR A 76 -40.11 17.83 9.04
N GLY A 77 -39.49 18.44 10.05
CA GLY A 77 -38.59 17.74 10.99
C GLY A 77 -39.31 16.77 11.93
N GLU A 78 -40.63 16.90 12.08
CA GLU A 78 -41.46 16.07 12.97
C GLU A 78 -42.33 15.06 12.19
N MET A 79 -42.25 15.07 10.85
CA MET A 79 -42.99 14.15 9.97
C MET A 79 -42.17 12.91 9.63
N SER A 80 -42.82 11.75 9.56
CA SER A 80 -42.26 10.55 8.92
C SER A 80 -42.39 10.65 7.39
N SER A 81 -41.58 9.89 6.65
CA SER A 81 -41.67 9.85 5.19
C SER A 81 -43.04 9.38 4.71
N GLN A 82 -43.67 8.44 5.42
CA GLN A 82 -45.00 7.94 5.12
C GLN A 82 -46.08 9.03 5.32
N HIS A 83 -46.07 9.71 6.47
CA HIS A 83 -47.02 10.79 6.75
C HIS A 83 -46.88 11.96 5.77
N PHE A 84 -45.66 12.24 5.31
CA PHE A 84 -45.39 13.23 4.27
C PHE A 84 -46.01 12.84 2.93
N LEU A 85 -45.85 11.59 2.48
CA LEU A 85 -46.43 11.11 1.23
C LEU A 85 -47.96 11.10 1.29
N GLU A 86 -48.55 10.64 2.40
CA GLU A 86 -50.00 10.69 2.63
C GLU A 86 -50.51 12.13 2.57
N SER A 87 -49.84 13.06 3.26
CA SER A 87 -50.19 14.49 3.26
C SER A 87 -50.15 15.11 1.87
N MET A 88 -49.26 14.64 0.97
CA MET A 88 -49.14 15.13 -0.41
C MET A 88 -50.30 14.69 -1.33
N THR A 89 -51.16 13.76 -0.89
CA THR A 89 -52.32 13.28 -1.66
C THR A 89 -53.59 14.09 -1.44
N THR A 90 -53.73 14.73 -0.27
CA THR A 90 -54.91 15.54 0.08
C THR A 90 -54.70 17.00 -0.33
N ARG A 91 -55.56 17.53 -1.20
CA ARG A 91 -55.60 18.97 -1.55
C ARG A 91 -56.64 19.69 -0.67
N PRO A 92 -56.43 20.96 -0.29
CA PRO A 92 -55.30 21.82 -0.63
C PRO A 92 -54.02 21.49 0.16
N LEU A 93 -52.85 21.75 -0.44
CA LEU A 93 -51.55 21.62 0.23
C LEU A 93 -51.03 22.99 0.66
N ASN A 94 -50.68 23.14 1.93
CA ASN A 94 -50.07 24.36 2.47
C ASN A 94 -48.60 24.10 2.79
N PHE A 95 -47.70 24.83 2.15
CA PHE A 95 -46.25 24.72 2.32
C PHE A 95 -45.69 25.96 3.00
N LYS A 96 -44.71 25.80 3.89
CA LYS A 96 -43.81 26.89 4.28
C LYS A 96 -42.37 26.58 3.88
N PHE A 97 -41.78 27.48 3.10
CA PHE A 97 -40.40 27.40 2.65
C PHE A 97 -39.54 28.48 3.30
N VAL A 98 -38.32 28.11 3.69
CA VAL A 98 -37.26 29.08 3.97
C VAL A 98 -36.53 29.37 2.65
N VAL A 99 -36.50 30.65 2.29
CA VAL A 99 -35.84 31.14 1.09
C VAL A 99 -34.34 31.23 1.32
N ASN A 100 -33.55 30.65 0.43
CA ASN A 100 -32.10 30.68 0.53
C ASN A 100 -31.55 32.14 0.48
N PRO A 101 -30.84 32.63 1.52
CA PRO A 101 -30.34 34.00 1.58
C PRO A 101 -29.19 34.30 0.60
N LEU A 102 -28.57 33.28 -0.02
CA LEU A 102 -27.53 33.45 -1.03
C LEU A 102 -28.07 33.93 -2.41
N ARG A 103 -29.37 34.21 -2.51
CA ARG A 103 -30.03 34.68 -3.74
C ARG A 103 -29.56 36.06 -4.24
N SER A 104 -28.88 36.87 -3.42
CA SER A 104 -28.63 38.30 -3.73
C SER A 104 -27.32 38.63 -4.47
N SER A 105 -26.55 37.66 -4.95
CA SER A 105 -25.19 37.94 -5.48
C SER A 105 -24.92 37.50 -6.92
N ARG A 106 -25.94 37.08 -7.70
CA ARG A 106 -25.72 36.55 -9.06
C ARG A 106 -26.49 37.20 -10.21
N SER A 107 -27.21 38.30 -9.97
CA SER A 107 -28.00 39.00 -11.01
C SER A 107 -27.35 40.29 -11.54
N GLN A 108 -26.05 40.52 -11.31
CA GLN A 108 -25.37 41.76 -11.74
C GLN A 108 -24.19 41.54 -12.70
N MET A 109 -24.01 40.33 -13.25
CA MET A 109 -23.02 40.06 -14.30
C MET A 109 -23.63 39.14 -15.38
N ARG A 110 -24.54 39.71 -16.18
CA ARG A 110 -24.80 39.33 -17.57
C ARG A 110 -25.89 40.25 -18.13
N GLY A 111 -25.45 41.33 -18.76
CA GLY A 111 -26.25 42.21 -19.61
C GLY A 111 -25.31 42.76 -20.68
N GLY A 112 -25.65 42.51 -21.95
CA GLY A 112 -24.83 42.74 -23.14
C GLY A 112 -24.33 41.40 -23.70
N GLU A 113 -24.63 40.95 -24.92
CA GLU A 113 -25.22 41.58 -26.10
C GLU A 113 -25.98 40.51 -26.91
N GLU A 114 -26.88 41.00 -27.74
CA GLU A 114 -27.88 40.32 -28.57
C GLU A 114 -27.32 39.68 -29.86
N ASP A 115 -28.04 38.65 -30.31
CA ASP A 115 -28.46 38.30 -31.66
C ASP A 115 -27.57 38.57 -32.89
N SER A 116 -27.32 37.51 -33.69
CA SER A 116 -27.63 37.50 -35.13
C SER A 116 -27.42 36.12 -35.77
N GLU A 117 -28.47 35.65 -36.44
CA GLU A 117 -28.47 34.61 -37.46
C GLU A 117 -27.80 35.12 -38.75
N SER A 118 -27.12 34.24 -39.50
CA SER A 118 -27.11 34.29 -40.97
C SER A 118 -26.60 32.97 -41.58
N ASP A 119 -27.37 32.48 -42.53
CA ASP A 119 -27.09 31.40 -43.49
C ASP A 119 -25.82 31.63 -44.34
N ASP A 120 -25.17 30.57 -44.80
CA ASP A 120 -25.02 30.26 -46.25
C ASP A 120 -23.99 29.14 -46.60
N ALA A 121 -24.50 28.16 -47.35
CA ALA A 121 -23.96 27.53 -48.57
C ALA A 121 -22.54 26.91 -48.68
N ALA A 122 -22.53 25.56 -48.74
CA ALA A 122 -22.20 24.68 -49.89
C ALA A 122 -20.78 24.52 -50.51
N LYS A 123 -20.55 23.26 -50.95
CA LYS A 123 -19.55 22.64 -51.88
C LYS A 123 -18.22 22.21 -51.24
N SER A 124 -17.56 21.11 -51.58
CA SER A 124 -17.69 19.95 -52.52
C SER A 124 -16.64 18.92 -52.02
N ASP A 125 -16.62 17.61 -52.28
CA ASP A 125 -16.54 16.86 -53.53
C ASP A 125 -16.72 15.35 -53.26
N ALA A 126 -17.14 14.64 -54.31
CA ALA A 126 -17.35 13.19 -54.41
C ALA A 126 -16.02 12.39 -54.37
N VAL A 127 -15.99 11.06 -54.17
CA VAL A 127 -16.23 9.97 -55.15
C VAL A 127 -15.85 8.64 -54.45
N GLU A 128 -16.70 7.59 -54.42
CA GLU A 128 -16.59 6.23 -55.05
C GLU A 128 -16.95 5.20 -53.92
N ASP A 129 -17.60 4.05 -54.07
CA ASP A 129 -18.38 3.38 -55.10
C ASP A 129 -19.12 2.19 -54.44
N GLU A 130 -20.22 1.80 -55.07
CA GLU A 130 -21.10 0.60 -55.03
C GLU A 130 -21.03 -0.52 -53.97
N GLY A 131 -22.24 -1.00 -53.58
CA GLY A 131 -22.47 -2.30 -52.96
C GLY A 131 -23.89 -2.50 -52.40
N ASP A 132 -24.88 -2.72 -53.28
CA ASP A 132 -26.28 -3.06 -52.97
C ASP A 132 -26.46 -4.37 -52.17
N ASN A 133 -27.43 -4.39 -51.25
CA ASN A 133 -28.53 -5.37 -51.24
C ASN A 133 -29.56 -5.06 -50.14
N GLU A 134 -30.74 -4.62 -50.59
CA GLU A 134 -32.09 -5.09 -50.26
C GLU A 134 -32.38 -5.57 -48.82
N GLU A 135 -33.14 -4.80 -48.06
CA GLU A 135 -34.62 -4.84 -47.94
C GLU A 135 -35.12 -5.86 -46.88
N GLU A 136 -35.51 -5.35 -45.71
CA GLU A 136 -36.82 -5.67 -45.15
C GLU A 136 -37.20 -4.66 -44.05
N SER A 137 -38.25 -3.91 -44.33
CA SER A 137 -39.04 -3.21 -43.31
C SER A 137 -40.41 -3.88 -43.25
N PRO A 138 -41.08 -3.83 -42.09
CA PRO A 138 -42.43 -3.27 -42.15
C PRO A 138 -42.67 -2.24 -41.04
N THR A 139 -43.35 -1.18 -41.43
CA THR A 139 -43.88 -0.09 -40.61
C THR A 139 -45.34 -0.42 -40.17
N PRO A 140 -46.18 0.53 -39.73
CA PRO A 140 -46.47 0.84 -38.33
C PRO A 140 -47.97 0.66 -37.96
N ARG A 141 -48.30 0.63 -36.66
CA ARG A 141 -49.62 0.94 -36.01
C ARG A 141 -49.53 0.43 -34.55
N SER A 142 -50.03 1.07 -33.50
CA SER A 142 -51.12 2.01 -33.31
C SER A 142 -50.99 2.65 -31.92
N ALA A 143 -51.39 3.92 -31.80
CA ALA A 143 -51.69 4.55 -30.52
C ALA A 143 -52.91 3.87 -29.86
N GLU A 144 -52.86 3.59 -28.56
CA GLU A 144 -53.85 4.01 -27.55
C GLU A 144 -53.58 3.38 -26.17
N LYS A 145 -53.62 4.24 -25.13
CA LYS A 145 -54.13 4.00 -23.75
C LYS A 145 -53.47 2.89 -22.89
N CYS A 146 -53.31 3.01 -21.57
CA CYS A 146 -53.76 3.97 -20.57
C CYS A 146 -52.96 3.72 -19.27
N ARG A 147 -52.78 4.79 -18.48
CA ARG A 147 -52.83 4.84 -17.00
C ARG A 147 -51.96 3.86 -16.19
N ARG A 148 -50.99 4.42 -15.46
CA ARG A 148 -50.69 3.99 -14.08
C ARG A 148 -50.55 5.22 -13.18
N SER A 149 -51.22 5.15 -12.04
CA SER A 149 -51.24 6.19 -11.00
C SER A 149 -50.04 6.01 -10.08
N VAL A 150 -49.61 7.09 -9.41
CA VAL A 150 -48.53 7.09 -8.41
C VAL A 150 -48.85 6.18 -7.21
N SER A 151 -50.12 5.81 -7.01
CA SER A 151 -50.58 4.86 -5.99
C SER A 151 -50.15 3.40 -6.23
N ASP A 152 -49.74 3.03 -7.46
CA ASP A 152 -49.51 1.62 -7.82
C ASP A 152 -48.08 1.13 -7.50
N TRP A 153 -47.25 1.98 -6.89
CA TRP A 153 -45.86 1.64 -6.51
C TRP A 153 -45.69 1.17 -5.06
N TYR A 154 -46.74 1.23 -4.24
CA TYR A 154 -46.65 1.01 -2.78
C TYR A 154 -47.68 0.02 -2.25
N ALA A 155 -47.77 -1.16 -2.86
CA ALA A 155 -48.54 -2.26 -2.29
C ALA A 155 -47.69 -3.54 -2.31
N GLU A 156 -46.96 -3.77 -1.22
CA GLU A 156 -46.71 -5.07 -0.57
C GLU A 156 -45.65 -4.90 0.53
N GLU A 157 -46.08 -4.54 1.74
CA GLU A 157 -45.34 -4.85 2.97
C GLU A 157 -46.31 -5.52 3.96
N GLU A 158 -45.97 -6.78 4.31
CA GLU A 158 -46.64 -7.57 5.33
C GLU A 158 -46.33 -7.03 6.74
N ILE A 159 -47.38 -7.07 7.56
CA ILE A 159 -47.50 -6.56 8.93
C ILE A 159 -46.93 -7.57 9.93
N ILE A 160 -46.03 -7.16 10.83
CA ILE A 160 -45.72 -7.84 12.12
C ILE A 160 -45.53 -6.76 13.23
N PRO A 161 -46.03 -6.96 14.47
CA PRO A 161 -46.47 -5.87 15.34
C PRO A 161 -45.41 -5.27 16.28
N ASP A 162 -45.75 -4.04 16.68
CA ASP A 162 -45.14 -3.11 17.62
C ASP A 162 -45.14 -3.63 19.08
N ASP A 163 -43.98 -3.61 19.76
CA ASP A 163 -43.93 -3.28 21.19
C ASP A 163 -42.57 -2.73 21.65
N ASN A 164 -42.65 -1.72 22.52
CA ASN A 164 -41.65 -1.15 23.44
C ASN A 164 -40.67 -0.05 23.00
N ARG A 165 -41.22 1.18 23.09
CA ARG A 165 -40.64 2.47 23.53
C ARG A 165 -39.21 2.48 24.12
N LYS A 166 -38.39 3.33 23.49
CA LYS A 166 -37.47 4.34 24.06
C LYS A 166 -37.03 4.17 25.53
N LYS A 167 -35.75 3.86 25.74
CA LYS A 167 -34.96 4.35 26.90
C LYS A 167 -33.58 4.82 26.43
N SER A 168 -33.26 6.07 26.74
CA SER A 168 -32.01 6.74 26.38
C SER A 168 -30.82 6.18 27.15
N LEU A 169 -29.63 6.33 26.57
CA LEU A 169 -28.34 5.79 27.01
C LEU A 169 -27.77 6.40 28.32
N THR A 170 -28.62 7.02 29.14
CA THR A 170 -28.22 7.69 30.39
C THR A 170 -28.71 6.99 31.66
N SER A 171 -29.46 5.88 31.56
CA SER A 171 -30.07 5.22 32.72
C SER A 171 -29.31 4.00 33.28
N TRP A 172 -28.00 3.85 33.04
CA TRP A 172 -27.27 2.62 33.42
C TRP A 172 -26.29 2.75 34.59
N TYR A 173 -26.18 3.90 35.27
CA TYR A 173 -25.12 4.08 36.28
C TYR A 173 -25.51 4.71 37.62
N LEU A 174 -26.77 4.66 38.02
CA LEU A 174 -27.14 5.04 39.39
C LEU A 174 -28.24 4.13 39.91
N ASP A 175 -27.83 3.03 40.55
CA ASP A 175 -28.59 2.43 41.65
C ASP A 175 -27.59 1.99 42.73
N GLY A 176 -27.90 2.38 43.96
CA GLY A 176 -26.94 2.57 45.04
C GLY A 176 -26.38 1.32 45.69
N ALA A 177 -25.16 1.46 46.22
CA ALA A 177 -24.71 1.07 47.56
C ALA A 177 -23.22 0.70 47.59
N ARG A 178 -22.35 1.72 47.75
CA ARG A 178 -21.19 1.83 48.68
C ARG A 178 -20.30 2.98 48.20
N MET A 179 -20.18 4.02 49.03
CA MET A 179 -19.19 5.08 48.83
C MET A 179 -17.78 4.47 48.83
N PRO A 180 -16.93 4.74 47.83
CA PRO A 180 -15.52 4.40 47.90
C PRO A 180 -14.80 5.38 48.83
N ASP A 181 -13.94 4.81 49.67
CA ASP A 181 -13.10 5.47 50.67
C ASP A 181 -12.31 6.67 50.10
N THR A 182 -12.46 7.83 50.74
CA THR A 182 -11.88 9.12 50.32
C THR A 182 -10.41 9.30 50.71
N THR A 183 -9.71 8.23 51.13
CA THR A 183 -8.35 8.32 51.68
C THR A 183 -7.25 7.75 50.78
N SER A 184 -7.55 7.34 49.54
CA SER A 184 -6.50 6.84 48.63
C SER A 184 -5.75 7.96 47.88
N GLN A 185 -4.44 7.79 47.70
CA GLN A 185 -3.53 8.73 47.02
C GLN A 185 -3.97 9.12 45.59
N LEU A 186 -4.82 8.32 44.93
CA LEU A 186 -5.37 8.62 43.61
C LEU A 186 -6.33 9.80 43.59
N THR A 187 -7.00 10.12 44.70
CA THR A 187 -7.90 11.27 44.79
C THR A 187 -7.14 12.59 44.99
N ALA A 188 -5.93 12.54 45.57
CA ALA A 188 -5.02 13.69 45.64
C ALA A 188 -4.47 14.08 44.26
N VAL A 189 -4.17 13.09 43.41
CA VAL A 189 -3.68 13.29 42.04
C VAL A 189 -4.74 13.92 41.13
N HIS A 190 -6.01 13.53 41.27
CA HIS A 190 -7.09 14.16 40.49
C HIS A 190 -7.35 15.61 40.92
N ARG A 191 -7.18 15.94 42.20
CA ARG A 191 -7.37 17.29 42.74
C ARG A 191 -6.22 18.24 42.35
N MET A 192 -4.99 17.74 42.18
CA MET A 192 -3.84 18.52 41.70
C MET A 192 -3.86 18.78 40.18
N SER A 193 -4.49 17.91 39.38
CA SER A 193 -4.59 18.08 37.92
C SER A 193 -5.57 19.18 37.48
N LEU A 194 -6.40 19.69 38.40
CA LEU A 194 -7.48 20.64 38.09
C LEU A 194 -7.19 22.08 38.55
N SER A 195 -6.03 22.37 39.15
CA SER A 195 -5.68 23.71 39.64
C SER A 195 -4.43 24.32 39.00
N GLY A 196 -4.03 23.88 37.80
CA GLY A 196 -2.93 24.49 37.04
C GLY A 196 -3.43 25.60 36.12
N ALA A 197 -3.88 26.72 36.69
CA ALA A 197 -4.05 27.95 35.93
C ALA A 197 -2.66 28.55 35.63
N GLU A 198 -2.43 28.90 34.37
CA GLU A 198 -1.19 29.46 33.84
C GLU A 198 -0.77 30.74 34.61
N GLN A 199 0.39 30.69 35.27
CA GLN A 199 1.14 31.88 35.70
C GLN A 199 2.64 31.72 35.40
N PRO A 200 3.36 32.80 35.03
CA PRO A 200 4.79 32.73 34.72
C PRO A 200 5.62 32.53 36.01
N LEU A 201 6.67 31.70 35.93
CA LEU A 201 7.56 31.37 37.06
C LEU A 201 8.35 32.58 37.60
N GLU A 202 8.43 32.72 38.92
CA GLU A 202 9.40 33.58 39.60
C GLU A 202 10.81 32.94 39.60
N ILE A 203 11.84 33.78 39.51
CA ILE A 203 13.25 33.40 39.29
C ILE A 203 13.82 32.45 40.37
N GLY A 204 13.22 32.43 41.57
CA GLY A 204 13.63 31.55 42.67
C GLY A 204 13.31 30.06 42.47
N GLU A 205 12.14 29.73 41.92
CA GLU A 205 11.67 28.34 41.80
C GLU A 205 12.41 27.56 40.70
N ALA A 206 12.84 28.25 39.63
CA ALA A 206 13.62 27.66 38.56
C ALA A 206 15.05 27.27 38.99
N ALA A 207 15.63 28.00 39.95
CA ALA A 207 16.94 27.69 40.51
C ALA A 207 16.88 26.47 41.44
N GLU A 208 15.83 26.37 42.26
CA GLU A 208 15.59 25.24 43.16
C GLU A 208 15.35 23.94 42.38
N LEU A 209 14.54 23.99 41.31
CA LEU A 209 14.27 22.82 40.47
C LEU A 209 15.51 22.35 39.68
N ARG A 210 16.37 23.27 39.24
CA ARG A 210 17.67 22.91 38.64
C ARG A 210 18.58 22.17 39.63
N HIS A 211 18.61 22.60 40.88
CA HIS A 211 19.41 21.98 41.93
C HIS A 211 18.91 20.56 42.26
N VAL A 212 17.60 20.36 42.29
CA VAL A 212 16.97 19.03 42.47
C VAL A 212 17.25 18.11 41.28
N LEU A 213 17.22 18.63 40.05
CA LEU A 213 17.51 17.84 38.85
C LEU A 213 18.99 17.42 38.77
N GLN A 214 19.90 18.29 39.21
CA GLN A 214 21.33 17.96 39.32
C GLN A 214 21.62 16.93 40.42
N ALA A 215 20.91 16.96 41.54
CA ALA A 215 21.02 15.92 42.58
C ALA A 215 20.46 14.57 42.12
N ALA A 216 19.31 14.56 41.43
CA ALA A 216 18.74 13.34 40.87
C ALA A 216 19.65 12.72 39.79
N LEU A 217 20.37 13.55 39.04
CA LEU A 217 21.37 13.12 38.06
C LEU A 217 22.55 12.37 38.67
N SER A 218 22.84 12.51 39.97
CA SER A 218 23.90 11.74 40.63
C SER A 218 23.44 10.38 41.14
N GLU A 219 22.14 10.13 41.26
CA GLU A 219 21.59 8.86 41.74
C GLU A 219 21.31 7.89 40.58
N GLU A 220 21.53 6.59 40.77
CA GLU A 220 21.22 5.54 39.77
C GLU A 220 19.76 5.03 39.87
N ASN A 221 18.82 5.87 40.30
CA ASN A 221 17.42 5.50 40.49
C ASN A 221 16.54 6.04 39.34
N LEU A 222 16.06 5.13 38.48
CA LEU A 222 15.31 5.47 37.26
C LEU A 222 13.97 6.16 37.57
N ASP A 223 13.26 5.74 38.61
CA ASP A 223 11.92 6.25 38.91
C ASP A 223 11.96 7.67 39.48
N ALA A 224 12.94 7.95 40.35
CA ALA A 224 13.20 9.29 40.86
C ALA A 224 13.61 10.25 39.75
N LEU A 225 14.48 9.81 38.84
CA LEU A 225 14.96 10.60 37.71
C LEU A 225 13.84 10.94 36.72
N LEU A 226 12.95 9.99 36.41
CA LEU A 226 11.82 10.21 35.50
C LEU A 226 10.77 11.16 36.10
N LEU A 227 10.53 11.10 37.41
CA LEU A 227 9.61 12.00 38.11
C LEU A 227 10.10 13.45 38.06
N VAL A 228 11.40 13.65 38.28
CA VAL A 228 12.04 14.97 38.28
C VAL A 228 12.13 15.55 36.85
N ILE A 229 12.39 14.72 35.83
CA ILE A 229 12.32 15.09 34.41
C ILE A 229 10.91 15.53 34.02
N ALA A 230 9.87 14.79 34.42
CA ALA A 230 8.48 15.13 34.12
C ALA A 230 8.08 16.47 34.76
N ARG A 231 8.51 16.73 36.00
CA ARG A 231 8.29 18.02 36.68
C ARG A 231 9.00 19.16 35.95
N ALA A 232 10.26 18.99 35.56
CA ALA A 232 11.00 20.01 34.83
C ALA A 232 10.48 20.30 33.41
N GLN A 233 9.95 19.28 32.72
CA GLN A 233 9.27 19.45 31.43
C GLN A 233 7.99 20.25 31.55
N SER A 234 7.19 20.01 32.59
CA SER A 234 5.96 20.76 32.85
C SER A 234 6.22 22.22 33.20
N GLN A 235 7.42 22.54 33.71
CA GLN A 235 7.81 23.89 34.15
C GLN A 235 8.77 24.60 33.17
N GLY A 236 9.00 24.04 31.97
CA GLY A 236 9.69 24.73 30.86
C GLY A 236 11.19 24.99 31.03
N ILE A 237 11.91 24.17 31.80
CA ILE A 237 13.36 24.36 32.01
C ILE A 237 14.18 24.07 30.74
N ILE A 238 15.18 24.93 30.46
CA ILE A 238 16.08 24.93 29.29
C ILE A 238 16.64 23.53 28.95
N ALA A 239 16.69 23.24 27.64
CA ALA A 239 16.91 21.94 27.01
C ALA A 239 18.17 21.16 27.45
N ASP A 240 19.26 21.86 27.74
CA ASP A 240 20.60 21.25 27.82
C ASP A 240 20.76 20.29 29.02
N VAL A 241 20.21 20.66 30.17
CA VAL A 241 20.25 19.81 31.39
C VAL A 241 19.23 18.67 31.29
N LEU A 242 18.13 18.90 30.58
CA LEU A 242 17.07 17.93 30.36
C LEU A 242 17.49 16.82 29.39
N GLU A 243 18.23 17.16 28.32
CA GLU A 243 18.78 16.17 27.38
C GLU A 243 19.77 15.23 28.07
N VAL A 244 20.65 15.76 28.95
CA VAL A 244 21.61 14.96 29.71
C VAL A 244 20.90 13.99 30.66
N ALA A 245 19.84 14.43 31.34
CA ALA A 245 19.04 13.58 32.23
C ALA A 245 18.26 12.49 31.48
N GLN A 246 17.68 12.81 30.32
CA GLN A 246 17.01 11.83 29.46
C GLN A 246 17.98 10.78 28.91
N CYS A 247 19.20 11.20 28.53
CA CYS A 247 20.24 10.29 28.06
C CYS A 247 20.67 9.30 29.16
N LYS A 248 20.87 9.78 30.41
CA LYS A 248 21.20 8.92 31.55
C LYS A 248 20.08 7.94 31.89
N ALA A 249 18.81 8.36 31.83
CA ALA A 249 17.66 7.47 32.01
C ALA A 249 17.61 6.31 30.98
N GLN A 250 17.97 6.60 29.72
CA GLN A 250 18.05 5.57 28.67
C GLN A 250 19.20 4.58 28.88
N LEU A 251 20.32 5.04 29.43
CA LEU A 251 21.47 4.20 29.77
C LEU A 251 21.16 3.22 30.92
N ILE A 252 20.55 3.70 32.01
CA ILE A 252 20.12 2.86 33.14
C ILE A 252 19.06 1.84 32.69
N ARG A 253 18.17 2.22 31.76
CA ARG A 253 17.18 1.30 31.19
C ARG A 253 17.80 0.20 30.32
N ARG A 254 18.91 0.48 29.63
CA ARG A 254 19.63 -0.51 28.81
C ARG A 254 20.46 -1.49 29.63
N SER A 255 21.07 -1.07 30.74
CA SER A 255 21.81 -1.98 31.64
C SER A 255 20.88 -2.95 32.35
N SER A 256 19.68 -2.50 32.75
CA SER A 256 18.61 -3.36 33.31
C SER A 256 18.11 -4.41 32.31
N TRP A 257 18.04 -4.08 31.01
CA TRP A 257 17.61 -4.99 29.94
C TRP A 257 18.61 -6.12 29.67
N PHE A 258 19.91 -5.89 29.89
CA PHE A 258 20.95 -6.89 29.65
C PHE A 258 20.97 -8.01 30.70
N VAL A 259 20.52 -7.72 31.92
CA VAL A 259 20.41 -8.72 33.01
C VAL A 259 19.13 -9.56 32.89
N SER A 260 18.07 -9.00 32.30
CA SER A 260 16.77 -9.69 32.16
C SER A 260 16.66 -10.57 30.91
N ALA A 261 17.60 -10.45 29.96
CA ALA A 261 17.61 -11.20 28.69
C ALA A 261 18.12 -12.66 28.81
N MET A 262 18.55 -13.12 29.99
CA MET A 262 19.04 -14.48 30.19
C MET A 262 17.99 -15.50 30.69
N ASP A 263 16.76 -15.10 31.01
CA ASP A 263 15.87 -15.97 31.80
C ASP A 263 14.43 -16.19 31.27
N GLN A 264 14.03 -15.73 30.08
CA GLN A 264 12.64 -15.90 29.62
C GLN A 264 12.48 -16.09 28.11
N ASP A 265 12.74 -17.31 27.62
CA ASP A 265 12.35 -17.72 26.24
C ASP A 265 11.02 -18.52 26.19
N ASP A 266 10.43 -18.88 27.34
CA ASP A 266 9.22 -19.73 27.38
C ASP A 266 7.89 -18.98 27.67
N ALA A 267 7.90 -17.68 28.00
CA ALA A 267 6.68 -16.94 28.36
C ALA A 267 5.99 -16.20 27.19
N VAL A 268 6.69 -15.99 26.06
CA VAL A 268 6.22 -15.08 24.98
C VAL A 268 5.10 -15.68 24.09
N LYS A 269 4.79 -16.98 24.24
CA LYS A 269 3.72 -17.63 23.45
C LYS A 269 2.33 -17.58 24.09
N ALA A 270 2.19 -17.17 25.37
CA ALA A 270 0.90 -17.25 26.08
C ALA A 270 0.19 -15.90 26.33
N GLN A 271 0.80 -14.74 26.08
CA GLN A 271 0.20 -13.42 26.39
C GLN A 271 -0.24 -12.59 25.18
N ALA A 272 -0.21 -13.13 23.96
CA ALA A 272 -0.66 -12.40 22.77
C ALA A 272 -2.21 -12.37 22.58
N THR A 273 -3.00 -12.80 23.57
CA THR A 273 -4.46 -12.94 23.40
C THR A 273 -5.30 -12.03 24.32
N THR A 274 -4.71 -11.27 25.25
CA THR A 274 -5.52 -10.40 26.13
C THR A 274 -4.68 -9.24 26.66
N LEU A 275 -4.63 -8.12 25.94
CA LEU A 275 -4.19 -6.82 26.50
C LEU A 275 -4.73 -5.68 25.64
N SER A 276 -5.88 -5.16 26.06
CA SER A 276 -6.37 -3.83 25.73
C SER A 276 -5.44 -2.79 26.35
N ILE A 277 -4.78 -1.99 25.52
CA ILE A 277 -3.88 -0.91 25.95
C ILE A 277 -4.72 0.35 26.25
N PRO A 278 -4.61 0.96 27.45
CA PRO A 278 -5.19 2.27 27.72
C PRO A 278 -4.36 3.36 27.04
N SER A 279 -5.03 4.24 26.30
CA SER A 279 -4.43 5.38 25.63
C SER A 279 -4.27 6.57 26.57
N THR A 280 -3.04 6.95 26.89
CA THR A 280 -2.72 8.31 27.38
C THR A 280 -1.60 8.89 26.53
N SER A 281 -1.98 9.68 25.55
CA SER A 281 -1.11 10.59 24.78
C SER A 281 -1.95 11.80 24.38
N PRO A 282 -1.37 13.02 24.33
CA PRO A 282 -2.12 14.25 24.32
C PRO A 282 -2.99 14.38 23.06
N VAL A 283 -4.25 14.67 23.33
CA VAL A 283 -5.38 14.78 22.42
C VAL A 283 -5.19 16.04 21.55
N GLY A 284 -5.00 15.87 20.24
CA GLY A 284 -4.96 17.03 19.34
C GLY A 284 -4.88 16.77 17.84
N GLN A 285 -4.25 15.67 17.37
CA GLN A 285 -3.87 15.59 15.94
C GLN A 285 -4.27 14.32 15.19
N GLN A 286 -5.15 13.50 15.76
CA GLN A 286 -5.48 12.15 15.24
C GLN A 286 -6.95 11.97 14.80
N ARG A 287 -7.73 13.04 14.66
CA ARG A 287 -9.20 12.96 14.61
C ARG A 287 -9.88 12.76 13.24
N SER A 288 -9.20 12.77 12.08
CA SER A 288 -9.92 12.72 10.78
C SER A 288 -9.86 11.41 9.97
N LEU A 289 -9.14 10.37 10.40
CA LEU A 289 -9.03 9.11 9.62
C LEU A 289 -9.72 7.87 10.22
N ARG A 290 -10.57 8.04 11.24
CA ARG A 290 -11.15 6.92 12.00
C ARG A 290 -12.64 6.65 11.81
N THR A 291 -13.42 7.53 11.21
CA THR A 291 -14.88 7.32 11.11
C THR A 291 -15.24 6.69 9.79
N VAL A 292 -15.12 5.36 9.72
CA VAL A 292 -15.92 4.59 8.76
C VAL A 292 -17.34 4.55 9.31
N SER A 293 -18.26 5.20 8.63
CA SER A 293 -19.66 5.35 9.07
C SER A 293 -20.40 4.00 9.20
N ARG A 294 -19.94 2.96 8.48
CA ARG A 294 -20.54 1.62 8.48
C ARG A 294 -19.48 0.52 8.69
N PRO A 295 -19.51 -0.25 9.79
CA PRO A 295 -18.57 -1.36 10.03
C PRO A 295 -18.54 -2.42 8.93
N GLU A 296 -19.63 -2.54 8.17
CA GLU A 296 -19.78 -3.49 7.07
C GLU A 296 -18.86 -3.22 5.87
N LEU A 297 -18.36 -1.99 5.74
CA LEU A 297 -17.41 -1.59 4.70
C LEU A 297 -16.01 -2.18 4.91
N PHE A 298 -15.67 -2.57 6.15
CA PHE A 298 -14.41 -3.23 6.44
C PHE A 298 -14.43 -4.67 5.96
N ARG A 299 -14.06 -4.90 4.71
CA ARG A 299 -14.03 -6.24 4.10
C ARG A 299 -12.65 -6.60 3.62
N GLY A 300 -12.26 -7.85 3.88
CA GLY A 300 -10.99 -8.42 3.43
C GLY A 300 -11.21 -9.73 2.70
N VAL A 301 -10.31 -10.03 1.76
CA VAL A 301 -10.35 -11.25 0.97
C VAL A 301 -9.24 -12.21 1.44
N PRO A 302 -9.49 -13.53 1.57
CA PRO A 302 -8.42 -14.48 1.81
C PRO A 302 -7.39 -14.47 0.67
N LEU A 303 -6.10 -14.53 0.99
CA LEU A 303 -5.02 -14.46 0.00
C LEU A 303 -5.16 -15.51 -1.12
N HIS A 304 -5.61 -16.73 -0.81
CA HIS A 304 -5.81 -17.77 -1.82
C HIS A 304 -6.94 -17.47 -2.81
N VAL A 305 -7.93 -16.68 -2.40
CA VAL A 305 -9.01 -16.18 -3.28
C VAL A 305 -8.47 -15.05 -4.15
N ALA A 306 -7.73 -14.10 -3.57
CA ALA A 306 -7.07 -13.02 -4.31
C ALA A 306 -6.10 -13.53 -5.37
N LEU A 307 -5.44 -14.67 -5.12
CA LEU A 307 -4.52 -15.35 -6.04
C LEU A 307 -5.19 -16.48 -6.87
N SER A 308 -6.51 -16.64 -6.78
CA SER A 308 -7.21 -17.74 -7.46
C SER A 308 -7.09 -17.64 -8.99
N ASN A 309 -7.21 -18.80 -9.65
CA ASN A 309 -7.15 -18.92 -11.11
C ASN A 309 -5.92 -18.22 -11.72
N TRP A 310 -4.76 -18.43 -11.10
CA TRP A 310 -3.48 -17.86 -11.52
C TRP A 310 -3.51 -16.32 -11.61
N GLY A 311 -4.08 -15.69 -10.58
CA GLY A 311 -4.19 -14.23 -10.50
C GLY A 311 -5.25 -13.63 -11.43
N ARG A 312 -6.40 -14.30 -11.63
CA ARG A 312 -7.51 -13.79 -12.47
C ARG A 312 -7.96 -12.39 -12.05
N HIS A 313 -8.06 -12.13 -10.74
CA HIS A 313 -8.52 -10.85 -10.22
C HIS A 313 -7.54 -9.68 -10.49
N TRP A 314 -6.28 -9.98 -10.80
CA TRP A 314 -5.23 -9.00 -11.12
C TRP A 314 -5.19 -8.57 -12.59
N ARG A 315 -6.08 -9.12 -13.42
CA ARG A 315 -6.24 -8.67 -14.80
C ARG A 315 -6.68 -7.21 -14.79
N ALA A 316 -6.00 -6.40 -15.60
CA ALA A 316 -6.37 -5.00 -15.80
C ALA A 316 -7.87 -4.94 -16.14
N PRO A 317 -8.64 -4.09 -15.45
CA PRO A 317 -10.03 -3.85 -15.81
C PRO A 317 -10.11 -3.32 -17.25
N ASP A 318 -11.11 -3.75 -18.01
CA ASP A 318 -11.35 -3.21 -19.35
C ASP A 318 -11.58 -1.70 -19.25
N GLN A 319 -10.81 -0.93 -20.02
CA GLN A 319 -10.82 0.53 -20.00
C GLN A 319 -10.60 1.15 -18.59
N GLY A 320 -9.93 0.46 -17.66
CA GLY A 320 -9.58 1.05 -16.36
C GLY A 320 -10.71 1.09 -15.33
N MET A 321 -11.88 0.51 -15.62
CA MET A 321 -13.00 0.42 -14.67
C MET A 321 -13.42 -1.03 -14.39
N PHE A 322 -13.68 -1.33 -13.12
CA PHE A 322 -14.00 -2.69 -12.68
C PHE A 322 -15.32 -3.14 -13.27
N ASN A 323 -15.29 -3.98 -14.32
CA ASN A 323 -16.50 -4.55 -14.87
C ASN A 323 -17.23 -5.36 -13.79
N VAL A 324 -18.49 -5.00 -13.59
CA VAL A 324 -19.21 -5.10 -12.33
C VAL A 324 -19.93 -6.43 -12.25
N ASP A 325 -19.28 -7.42 -11.65
CA ASP A 325 -19.99 -8.60 -11.15
C ASP A 325 -20.11 -8.48 -9.62
N PRO A 326 -21.33 -8.29 -9.06
CA PRO A 326 -21.57 -8.28 -7.62
C PRO A 326 -20.96 -9.51 -6.92
N LYS A 327 -20.83 -10.64 -7.62
CA LYS A 327 -20.16 -11.86 -7.12
C LYS A 327 -18.71 -11.62 -6.70
N ASN A 328 -18.00 -10.67 -7.31
CA ASN A 328 -16.63 -10.35 -6.92
C ASN A 328 -16.56 -9.73 -5.51
N TYR A 329 -17.55 -8.92 -5.14
CA TYR A 329 -17.63 -8.33 -3.80
C TYR A 329 -17.98 -9.38 -2.73
N GLN A 330 -18.78 -10.38 -3.10
CA GLN A 330 -19.11 -11.52 -2.22
C GLN A 330 -17.90 -12.40 -1.89
N LEU A 331 -16.79 -12.29 -2.64
CA LEU A 331 -15.54 -13.00 -2.34
C LEU A 331 -14.78 -12.40 -1.14
N SER A 332 -15.02 -11.13 -0.81
CA SER A 332 -14.51 -10.53 0.43
C SER A 332 -15.48 -10.77 1.57
N ARG A 333 -15.00 -10.70 2.82
CA ARG A 333 -15.79 -10.89 4.04
C ARG A 333 -15.51 -9.77 5.05
N PRO A 334 -16.49 -9.39 5.90
CA PRO A 334 -16.26 -8.44 6.97
C PRO A 334 -15.07 -8.86 7.84
N THR A 335 -14.16 -7.93 8.11
CA THR A 335 -12.94 -8.16 8.89
C THR A 335 -12.63 -6.97 9.77
N LYS A 336 -11.96 -7.19 10.91
CA LYS A 336 -11.54 -6.09 11.80
C LYS A 336 -10.17 -5.52 11.44
N ALA A 337 -9.35 -6.30 10.73
CA ALA A 337 -7.99 -5.93 10.36
C ALA A 337 -7.51 -6.74 9.14
N TYR A 338 -6.44 -6.27 8.51
CA TYR A 338 -5.78 -6.94 7.37
C TYR A 338 -4.39 -7.42 7.75
N ASP A 339 -4.00 -8.60 7.31
CA ASP A 339 -2.60 -9.04 7.39
C ASP A 339 -1.72 -8.24 6.42
N ALA A 340 -2.23 -7.87 5.24
CA ALA A 340 -1.54 -7.00 4.29
C ALA A 340 -2.50 -6.17 3.43
N PHE A 341 -2.11 -4.92 3.15
CA PHE A 341 -2.70 -4.08 2.12
C PHE A 341 -1.88 -4.21 0.83
N LEU A 342 -2.52 -4.53 -0.30
CA LEU A 342 -1.82 -4.77 -1.56
C LEU A 342 -1.90 -3.55 -2.49
N SER A 343 -0.92 -2.66 -2.38
CA SER A 343 -0.82 -1.47 -3.22
C SER A 343 -0.12 -1.75 -4.55
N HIS A 344 -0.73 -1.34 -5.64
CA HIS A 344 -0.26 -1.66 -6.99
C HIS A 344 -0.87 -0.73 -8.05
N GLU A 345 -0.32 -0.77 -9.25
CA GLU A 345 -0.89 -0.11 -10.42
C GLU A 345 -1.59 -1.12 -11.34
N TRP A 346 -2.81 -0.81 -11.79
CA TRP A 346 -3.61 -1.69 -12.65
C TRP A 346 -3.03 -1.94 -14.05
N ALA A 347 -2.34 -0.97 -14.65
CA ALA A 347 -1.74 -1.09 -15.99
C ALA A 347 -0.64 -2.16 -16.09
N SER A 348 0.01 -2.48 -14.97
CA SER A 348 1.12 -3.45 -14.96
C SER A 348 0.66 -4.90 -15.08
N SER A 349 1.56 -5.78 -15.56
CA SER A 349 1.26 -7.18 -15.90
C SER A 349 0.66 -7.96 -14.74
N ARG A 350 -0.46 -8.66 -15.01
CA ARG A 350 -1.10 -9.56 -14.03
C ARG A 350 -0.14 -10.64 -13.53
N TRP A 351 0.72 -11.15 -14.42
CA TRP A 351 1.60 -12.27 -14.14
C TRP A 351 2.73 -11.84 -13.22
N LEU A 352 3.29 -10.64 -13.42
CA LEU A 352 4.33 -10.11 -12.55
C LEU A 352 3.79 -9.85 -11.13
N LYS A 353 2.55 -9.34 -11.01
CA LYS A 353 1.89 -9.17 -9.71
C LYS A 353 1.68 -10.51 -9.02
N PHE A 354 1.09 -11.48 -9.74
CA PHE A 354 0.84 -12.82 -9.22
C PHE A 354 2.14 -13.49 -8.74
N LEU A 355 3.18 -13.52 -9.59
CA LEU A 355 4.47 -14.10 -9.24
C LEU A 355 5.11 -13.38 -8.06
N SER A 356 5.07 -12.05 -8.01
CA SER A 356 5.63 -11.27 -6.89
C SER A 356 4.94 -11.60 -5.57
N LEU A 357 3.62 -11.83 -5.58
CA LEU A 357 2.89 -12.23 -4.39
C LEU A 357 3.23 -13.68 -3.97
N LEU A 358 3.42 -14.61 -4.90
CA LEU A 358 3.95 -15.94 -4.57
C LEU A 358 5.35 -15.83 -3.95
N MET A 359 6.22 -15.00 -4.52
CA MET A 359 7.56 -14.76 -4.01
C MET A 359 7.52 -14.19 -2.57
N ILE A 360 6.63 -13.25 -2.27
CA ILE A 360 6.49 -12.66 -0.94
C ILE A 360 5.92 -13.65 0.09
N PHE A 361 4.82 -14.35 -0.25
CA PHE A 361 4.05 -15.12 0.71
C PHE A 361 4.39 -16.62 0.78
N ASN A 362 4.97 -17.19 -0.30
CA ASN A 362 5.16 -18.64 -0.43
C ASN A 362 6.63 -19.09 -0.46
N SER A 363 7.60 -18.20 -0.73
CA SER A 363 9.01 -18.58 -0.84
C SER A 363 9.60 -19.15 0.47
N LYS A 364 9.36 -18.51 1.62
CA LYS A 364 9.84 -18.97 2.94
C LYS A 364 9.30 -20.34 3.35
N PRO A 365 7.98 -20.64 3.25
CA PRO A 365 7.48 -21.97 3.57
C PRO A 365 7.96 -23.02 2.55
N ALA A 366 8.09 -22.67 1.27
CA ALA A 366 8.67 -23.58 0.27
C ALA A 366 10.10 -23.96 0.62
N PHE A 367 10.91 -22.98 1.02
CA PHE A 367 12.24 -23.17 1.61
C PHE A 367 12.19 -24.14 2.79
N ALA A 368 11.45 -23.81 3.85
CA ALA A 368 11.51 -24.55 5.11
C ALA A 368 11.06 -26.00 4.94
N ILE A 369 9.97 -26.22 4.20
CA ILE A 369 9.41 -27.56 3.99
C ILE A 369 10.34 -28.38 3.08
N SER A 370 10.87 -27.79 1.99
CA SER A 370 11.80 -28.51 1.11
C SER A 370 13.10 -28.91 1.83
N PHE A 371 13.60 -28.07 2.75
CA PHE A 371 14.75 -28.40 3.59
C PHE A 371 14.45 -29.61 4.49
N LEU A 372 13.32 -29.59 5.21
CA LEU A 372 12.91 -30.71 6.06
C LEU A 372 12.71 -32.00 5.25
N VAL A 373 12.09 -31.91 4.07
CA VAL A 373 11.90 -33.07 3.19
C VAL A 373 13.23 -33.58 2.63
N SER A 374 14.18 -32.71 2.30
CA SER A 374 15.51 -33.12 1.86
C SER A 374 16.26 -33.89 2.94
N VAL A 375 16.22 -33.39 4.19
CA VAL A 375 16.79 -34.09 5.35
C VAL A 375 16.11 -35.45 5.54
N LEU A 376 14.78 -35.50 5.53
CA LEU A 376 14.03 -36.74 5.66
C LEU A 376 14.38 -37.75 4.57
N VAL A 377 14.41 -37.33 3.30
CA VAL A 377 14.80 -38.19 2.17
C VAL A 377 16.22 -38.71 2.34
N GLY A 378 17.16 -37.85 2.75
CA GLY A 378 18.54 -38.26 3.05
C GLY A 378 18.63 -39.29 4.18
N THR A 379 17.89 -39.08 5.27
CA THR A 379 17.84 -40.03 6.39
C THR A 379 17.21 -41.35 6.00
N LEU A 380 16.12 -41.35 5.23
CA LEU A 380 15.47 -42.58 4.77
C LEU A 380 16.39 -43.40 3.83
N ARG A 381 17.19 -42.73 3.01
CA ARG A 381 18.24 -43.37 2.20
C ARG A 381 19.35 -43.95 3.07
N ALA A 382 19.83 -43.19 4.05
CA ALA A 382 20.83 -43.66 5.02
C ALA A 382 20.38 -44.93 5.76
N CYS A 383 19.10 -44.98 6.16
CA CYS A 383 18.49 -46.15 6.79
C CYS A 383 18.13 -47.27 5.80
N ARG A 384 18.41 -47.12 4.50
CA ARG A 384 18.06 -48.05 3.41
C ARG A 384 16.55 -48.36 3.30
N VAL A 385 15.70 -47.46 3.77
CA VAL A 385 14.23 -47.56 3.64
C VAL A 385 13.80 -47.26 2.21
N ILE A 386 14.46 -46.30 1.56
CA ILE A 386 14.26 -45.95 0.15
C ILE A 386 15.58 -46.11 -0.62
N PRO A 387 15.54 -46.39 -1.94
CA PRO A 387 16.75 -46.59 -2.72
C PRO A 387 17.54 -45.29 -2.88
N ASP A 388 18.87 -45.37 -2.84
CA ASP A 388 19.75 -44.25 -3.16
C ASP A 388 19.86 -44.06 -4.69
N GLN A 389 18.83 -43.43 -5.26
CA GLN A 389 18.73 -43.13 -6.69
C GLN A 389 18.35 -41.66 -6.91
N THR A 390 18.75 -41.07 -8.03
CA THR A 390 18.52 -39.63 -8.29
C THR A 390 17.04 -39.24 -8.32
N TRP A 391 16.14 -40.13 -8.75
CA TRP A 391 14.69 -39.82 -8.80
C TRP A 391 14.11 -39.49 -7.42
N THR A 392 14.72 -40.01 -6.35
CA THR A 392 14.30 -39.72 -4.97
C THR A 392 14.50 -38.23 -4.62
N VAL A 393 15.45 -37.54 -5.26
CA VAL A 393 15.62 -36.07 -5.14
C VAL A 393 14.48 -35.30 -5.81
N SER A 394 13.85 -35.88 -6.84
CA SER A 394 12.70 -35.27 -7.52
C SER A 394 11.49 -35.08 -6.59
N ILE A 395 11.39 -35.87 -5.52
CA ILE A 395 10.37 -35.68 -4.47
C ILE A 395 10.55 -34.31 -3.80
N VAL A 396 11.79 -33.93 -3.48
CA VAL A 396 12.09 -32.64 -2.85
C VAL A 396 11.70 -31.49 -3.78
N HIS A 397 12.00 -31.60 -5.07
CA HIS A 397 11.59 -30.63 -6.09
C HIS A 397 10.07 -30.52 -6.21
N ALA A 398 9.37 -31.66 -6.31
CA ALA A 398 7.92 -31.69 -6.39
C ALA A 398 7.28 -31.03 -5.18
N VAL A 399 7.79 -31.29 -3.97
CA VAL A 399 7.35 -30.63 -2.75
C VAL A 399 7.63 -29.12 -2.81
N TYR A 400 8.83 -28.71 -3.18
CA TYR A 400 9.17 -27.29 -3.29
C TYR A 400 8.20 -26.55 -4.23
N PHE A 401 7.99 -27.04 -5.45
CA PHE A 401 7.08 -26.40 -6.41
C PHE A 401 5.63 -26.41 -5.93
N THR A 402 5.20 -27.50 -5.30
CA THR A 402 3.86 -27.61 -4.74
C THR A 402 3.63 -26.56 -3.66
N ILE A 403 4.56 -26.41 -2.72
CA ILE A 403 4.47 -25.37 -1.69
C ILE A 403 4.59 -23.98 -2.32
N PHE A 404 5.56 -23.75 -3.20
CA PHE A 404 5.76 -22.44 -3.81
C PHE A 404 4.52 -21.95 -4.59
N LEU A 405 3.85 -22.82 -5.32
CA LEU A 405 2.69 -22.48 -6.15
C LEU A 405 1.37 -22.47 -5.36
N PHE A 406 1.25 -23.31 -4.32
CA PHE A 406 -0.03 -23.58 -3.67
C PHE A 406 -0.05 -23.34 -2.15
N TRP A 407 1.03 -22.82 -1.54
CA TRP A 407 1.08 -22.57 -0.10
C TRP A 407 -0.09 -21.74 0.43
N GLN A 408 -0.51 -20.70 -0.30
CA GLN A 408 -1.69 -19.89 0.06
C GLN A 408 -2.95 -20.74 0.27
N ARG A 409 -3.13 -21.82 -0.51
CA ARG A 409 -4.25 -22.76 -0.38
C ARG A 409 -4.00 -23.80 0.71
N ILE A 410 -2.81 -24.40 0.73
CA ILE A 410 -2.40 -25.38 1.74
C ILE A 410 -2.51 -24.78 3.15
N ARG A 411 -2.00 -23.56 3.32
CA ARG A 411 -2.11 -22.77 4.54
C ARG A 411 -3.56 -22.57 4.96
N ALA A 412 -4.50 -22.38 4.04
CA ALA A 412 -5.91 -22.19 4.40
C ALA A 412 -6.56 -23.46 4.98
N ILE A 413 -5.99 -24.64 4.71
CA ILE A 413 -6.44 -25.92 5.26
C ILE A 413 -5.81 -26.16 6.63
N PHE A 414 -4.49 -25.96 6.76
CA PHE A 414 -3.73 -26.34 7.96
C PHE A 414 -3.49 -25.21 8.96
N CYS A 415 -3.73 -23.95 8.60
CA CYS A 415 -3.41 -22.75 9.39
C CYS A 415 -4.47 -21.66 9.18
N ARG A 416 -4.33 -20.53 9.89
CA ARG A 416 -5.18 -19.36 9.60
C ARG A 416 -4.90 -18.81 8.19
N PRO A 417 -5.94 -18.60 7.35
CA PRO A 417 -5.76 -17.95 6.05
C PRO A 417 -5.33 -16.49 6.27
N LEU A 418 -4.41 -16.01 5.43
CA LEU A 418 -4.05 -14.60 5.43
C LEU A 418 -5.19 -13.79 4.81
N VAL A 419 -5.60 -12.72 5.47
CA VAL A 419 -6.64 -11.81 4.98
C VAL A 419 -5.97 -10.56 4.45
N VAL A 420 -6.22 -10.23 3.18
CA VAL A 420 -5.61 -9.09 2.50
C VAL A 420 -6.65 -8.11 2.01
N PHE A 421 -6.26 -6.85 1.86
CA PHE A 421 -7.05 -5.86 1.16
C PHE A 421 -6.64 -5.79 -0.31
N LEU A 422 -7.62 -5.97 -1.19
CA LEU A 422 -7.52 -5.75 -2.64
C LEU A 422 -8.75 -4.95 -3.06
N ASP A 423 -8.53 -3.68 -3.43
CA ASP A 423 -9.52 -2.69 -3.88
C ASP A 423 -10.66 -3.29 -4.72
N LYS A 424 -10.35 -4.05 -5.77
CA LYS A 424 -11.33 -4.66 -6.68
C LYS A 424 -12.34 -5.59 -5.99
N LEU A 425 -11.94 -6.26 -4.92
CA LEU A 425 -12.76 -7.27 -4.23
C LEU A 425 -13.33 -6.77 -2.90
N CYS A 426 -12.65 -5.81 -2.27
CA CYS A 426 -12.98 -5.32 -0.94
C CYS A 426 -13.86 -4.07 -0.96
N VAL A 427 -13.86 -3.30 -2.06
CA VAL A 427 -14.75 -2.17 -2.28
C VAL A 427 -15.91 -2.60 -3.17
N ALA A 428 -17.13 -2.16 -2.87
CA ALA A 428 -18.35 -2.54 -3.59
C ALA A 428 -18.39 -1.88 -4.98
N GLN A 429 -17.72 -2.47 -5.97
CA GLN A 429 -17.60 -1.87 -7.31
C GLN A 429 -18.93 -1.74 -8.09
N HIS A 430 -20.02 -2.32 -7.57
CA HIS A 430 -21.34 -2.38 -8.22
C HIS A 430 -22.35 -1.36 -7.72
N ASP A 431 -22.08 -0.77 -6.57
CA ASP A 431 -22.96 0.16 -5.90
C ASP A 431 -22.17 1.46 -5.73
N GLU A 432 -22.56 2.51 -6.46
CA GLU A 432 -21.80 3.76 -6.47
C GLU A 432 -21.79 4.45 -5.10
N GLU A 433 -22.84 4.32 -4.28
CA GLU A 433 -22.87 4.88 -2.93
C GLU A 433 -21.88 4.15 -2.02
N LEU A 434 -21.95 2.81 -1.97
CA LEU A 434 -21.03 2.00 -1.16
C LEU A 434 -19.59 2.07 -1.65
N LYS A 435 -19.38 2.21 -2.97
CA LYS A 435 -18.07 2.45 -3.57
C LYS A 435 -17.50 3.79 -3.11
N GLN A 436 -18.30 4.85 -3.15
CA GLN A 436 -17.88 6.17 -2.70
C GLN A 436 -17.55 6.17 -1.20
N GLU A 437 -18.40 5.58 -0.36
CA GLU A 437 -18.11 5.42 1.08
C GLU A 437 -16.84 4.58 1.31
N GLY A 438 -16.64 3.51 0.53
CA GLY A 438 -15.44 2.68 0.58
C GLY A 438 -14.16 3.44 0.19
N ILE A 439 -14.22 4.28 -0.83
CA ILE A 439 -13.10 5.13 -1.28
C ILE A 439 -12.77 6.18 -0.20
N GLN A 440 -13.79 6.83 0.37
CA GLN A 440 -13.61 7.79 1.48
C GLN A 440 -13.00 7.11 2.72
N SER A 441 -13.26 5.82 2.91
CA SER A 441 -12.75 5.00 4.01
C SER A 441 -11.36 4.39 3.77
N LEU A 442 -10.72 4.66 2.62
CA LEU A 442 -9.45 4.00 2.24
C LEU A 442 -8.33 4.22 3.27
N GLY A 443 -8.24 5.42 3.86
CA GLY A 443 -7.29 5.72 4.92
C GLY A 443 -7.47 4.84 6.16
N ALA A 444 -8.72 4.51 6.51
CA ALA A 444 -9.01 3.61 7.62
C ALA A 444 -8.63 2.15 7.31
N PHE A 445 -8.81 1.71 6.06
CA PHE A 445 -8.37 0.38 5.62
C PHE A 445 -6.84 0.23 5.68
N LEU A 446 -6.11 1.26 5.23
CA LEU A 446 -4.64 1.32 5.31
C LEU A 446 -4.15 1.24 6.75
N LEU A 447 -4.71 2.06 7.66
CA LEU A 447 -4.30 2.08 9.07
C LEU A 447 -4.68 0.80 9.83
N SER A 448 -5.67 0.05 9.35
CA SER A 448 -6.07 -1.25 9.92
C SER A 448 -5.27 -2.42 9.34
N SER A 449 -4.31 -2.15 8.46
CA SER A 449 -3.44 -3.14 7.85
C SER A 449 -2.14 -3.30 8.62
N ARG A 450 -1.76 -4.55 8.92
CA ARG A 450 -0.50 -4.86 9.58
C ARG A 450 0.71 -4.50 8.72
N GLU A 451 0.65 -4.77 7.43
CA GLU A 451 1.74 -4.51 6.48
C GLU A 451 1.18 -3.82 5.22
N LEU A 452 1.95 -2.90 4.64
CA LEU A 452 1.70 -2.35 3.30
C LEU A 452 2.67 -3.01 2.32
N VAL A 453 2.13 -3.77 1.36
CA VAL A 453 2.89 -4.44 0.30
C VAL A 453 2.73 -3.65 -0.99
N VAL A 454 3.84 -3.09 -1.48
CA VAL A 454 3.91 -2.27 -2.69
C VAL A 454 4.53 -3.08 -3.83
N LEU A 455 3.75 -3.32 -4.87
CA LEU A 455 4.21 -3.92 -6.12
C LEU A 455 4.69 -2.83 -7.09
N LEU A 456 5.94 -2.42 -6.94
CA LEU A 456 6.51 -1.25 -7.62
C LEU A 456 6.69 -1.51 -9.13
N SER A 457 5.92 -0.78 -9.93
CA SER A 457 6.09 -0.64 -11.39
C SER A 457 6.78 0.70 -11.72
N PRO A 458 7.32 0.88 -12.94
CA PRO A 458 7.90 2.16 -13.36
C PRO A 458 6.96 3.36 -13.31
N GLN A 459 5.64 3.12 -13.40
CA GLN A 459 4.60 4.15 -13.38
C GLN A 459 3.92 4.28 -12.01
N TYR A 460 4.23 3.43 -11.03
CA TYR A 460 3.57 3.40 -9.72
C TYR A 460 3.59 4.78 -9.03
N LEU A 461 4.74 5.46 -9.01
CA LEU A 461 4.90 6.78 -8.39
C LEU A 461 4.24 7.92 -9.17
N SER A 462 3.79 7.65 -10.40
CA SER A 462 3.00 8.61 -11.18
C SER A 462 1.51 8.51 -10.87
N ARG A 463 1.03 7.50 -10.13
CA ARG A 463 -0.39 7.30 -9.86
C ARG A 463 -0.81 7.99 -8.57
N LEU A 464 -1.88 8.79 -8.65
CA LEU A 464 -2.42 9.58 -7.54
C LEU A 464 -2.67 8.73 -6.28
N TRP A 465 -3.51 7.69 -6.42
CA TRP A 465 -3.88 6.80 -5.33
C TRP A 465 -2.70 6.04 -4.71
N CYS A 466 -1.79 5.53 -5.54
CA CYS A 466 -0.63 4.77 -5.06
C CYS A 466 0.27 5.63 -4.14
N VAL A 467 0.55 6.88 -4.53
CA VAL A 467 1.39 7.76 -3.71
C VAL A 467 0.64 8.25 -2.47
N PHE A 468 -0.67 8.46 -2.58
CA PHE A 468 -1.52 8.73 -1.43
C PHE A 468 -1.48 7.58 -0.41
N GLU A 469 -1.58 6.32 -0.84
CA GLU A 469 -1.55 5.13 0.03
C GLU A 469 -0.23 5.02 0.81
N ILE A 470 0.92 5.12 0.13
CA ILE A 470 2.23 5.07 0.81
C ILE A 470 2.36 6.24 1.79
N SER A 471 2.02 7.44 1.35
CA SER A 471 2.11 8.64 2.19
C SER A 471 1.24 8.54 3.43
N THR A 472 0.00 8.07 3.28
CA THR A 472 -0.96 7.84 4.38
C THR A 472 -0.40 6.83 5.36
N PHE A 473 0.08 5.69 4.87
CA PHE A 473 0.60 4.62 5.70
C PHE A 473 1.81 5.08 6.51
N LEU A 474 2.73 5.85 5.89
CA LEU A 474 3.93 6.37 6.53
C LEU A 474 3.71 7.58 7.47
N ARG A 475 2.46 8.02 7.70
CA ARG A 475 2.16 9.03 8.72
C ARG A 475 2.41 8.51 10.14
N ASP A 476 2.15 7.22 10.38
CA ASP A 476 2.46 6.55 11.64
C ASP A 476 3.96 6.20 11.70
N ARG A 477 4.72 6.70 12.68
CA ARG A 477 6.15 6.35 12.80
C ARG A 477 6.36 4.85 13.03
N ALA A 478 5.40 4.14 13.62
CA ALA A 478 5.50 2.69 13.84
C ALA A 478 5.33 1.89 12.53
N SER A 479 4.71 2.47 11.48
CA SER A 479 4.46 1.79 10.21
C SER A 479 5.71 1.70 9.32
N LEU A 480 6.79 2.42 9.66
CA LEU A 480 8.03 2.46 8.88
C LEU A 480 8.68 1.08 8.69
N ASN A 481 8.53 0.17 9.66
CA ASN A 481 9.08 -1.19 9.58
C ASN A 481 8.11 -2.19 8.92
N ARG A 482 6.90 -1.74 8.58
CA ARG A 482 5.80 -2.55 8.04
C ARG A 482 5.49 -2.21 6.58
N LEU A 483 6.40 -1.51 5.90
CA LEU A 483 6.34 -1.24 4.46
C LEU A 483 7.26 -2.21 3.73
N ARG A 484 6.69 -3.05 2.86
CA ARG A 484 7.43 -3.99 2.01
C ARG A 484 7.26 -3.59 0.55
N ILE A 485 8.36 -3.22 -0.09
CA ILE A 485 8.39 -2.84 -1.50
C ILE A 485 9.07 -3.96 -2.29
N ILE A 486 8.45 -4.38 -3.39
CA ILE A 486 9.06 -5.30 -4.34
C ILE A 486 8.91 -4.75 -5.77
N PRO A 487 10.02 -4.49 -6.49
CA PRO A 487 9.96 -4.19 -7.91
C PRO A 487 9.45 -5.42 -8.67
N GLN A 488 8.47 -5.23 -9.56
CA GLN A 488 7.80 -6.36 -10.21
C GLN A 488 8.75 -7.24 -11.05
N ASN A 489 9.75 -6.64 -11.69
CA ASN A 489 10.77 -7.33 -12.49
C ASN A 489 11.78 -8.12 -11.63
N THR A 490 11.93 -7.82 -10.34
CA THR A 490 12.80 -8.56 -9.41
C THR A 490 12.40 -10.03 -9.33
N THR A 491 11.10 -10.31 -9.31
CA THR A 491 10.62 -11.69 -9.19
C THR A 491 10.92 -12.51 -10.43
N LEU A 492 10.67 -11.95 -11.61
CA LEU A 492 10.97 -12.61 -12.88
C LEU A 492 12.47 -12.91 -12.97
N LEU A 493 13.31 -11.92 -12.65
CA LEU A 493 14.76 -12.06 -12.62
C LEU A 493 15.22 -13.17 -11.67
N LEU A 494 14.72 -13.19 -10.44
CA LEU A 494 15.08 -14.22 -9.46
C LEU A 494 14.65 -15.63 -9.89
N LEU A 495 13.48 -15.78 -10.55
CA LEU A 495 13.04 -17.06 -11.09
C LEU A 495 13.89 -17.52 -12.28
N MET A 496 14.29 -16.61 -13.15
CA MET A 496 15.20 -16.92 -14.26
C MET A 496 16.58 -17.33 -13.75
N VAL A 497 17.15 -16.58 -12.80
CA VAL A 497 18.42 -16.93 -12.17
C VAL A 497 18.30 -18.27 -11.43
N ALA A 498 17.21 -18.50 -10.70
CA ALA A 498 16.94 -19.78 -10.05
C ALA A 498 16.92 -20.94 -11.06
N GLY A 499 16.24 -20.77 -12.20
CA GLY A 499 16.19 -21.76 -13.27
C GLY A 499 17.57 -22.08 -13.84
N CYS A 500 18.35 -21.05 -14.19
CA CYS A 500 19.73 -21.21 -14.69
C CYS A 500 20.60 -21.98 -13.70
N TRP A 501 20.65 -21.52 -12.45
CA TRP A 501 21.51 -22.10 -11.44
C TRP A 501 21.07 -23.48 -11.00
N HIS A 502 19.76 -23.75 -10.98
CA HIS A 502 19.24 -25.07 -10.71
C HIS A 502 19.66 -26.08 -11.79
N LEU A 503 19.64 -25.67 -13.07
CA LEU A 503 20.11 -26.51 -14.16
C LEU A 503 21.63 -26.75 -14.08
N LEU A 504 22.42 -25.71 -13.82
CA LEU A 504 23.86 -25.84 -13.58
C LEU A 504 24.18 -26.75 -12.38
N ALA A 505 23.44 -26.60 -11.28
CA ALA A 505 23.55 -27.46 -10.09
C ALA A 505 23.23 -28.91 -10.44
N SER A 506 22.13 -29.13 -11.16
CA SER A 506 21.70 -30.48 -11.58
C SER A 506 22.74 -31.15 -12.47
N TYR A 507 23.35 -30.40 -13.40
CA TYR A 507 24.47 -30.88 -14.19
C TYR A 507 25.67 -31.23 -13.32
N TYR A 508 26.09 -30.31 -12.45
CA TYR A 508 27.25 -30.49 -11.57
C TYR A 508 27.11 -31.71 -10.65
N PHE A 509 25.98 -31.87 -9.95
CA PHE A 509 25.76 -33.02 -9.07
C PHE A 509 25.59 -34.32 -9.85
N SER A 510 25.02 -34.28 -11.07
CA SER A 510 24.99 -35.45 -11.94
C SER A 510 26.41 -35.88 -12.37
N LEU A 511 27.30 -34.94 -12.66
CA LEU A 511 28.70 -35.25 -12.96
C LEU A 511 29.41 -35.91 -11.78
N ILE A 512 29.19 -35.41 -10.56
CA ILE A 512 29.77 -36.00 -9.34
C ILE A 512 29.25 -37.42 -9.14
N ARG A 513 27.93 -37.62 -9.28
CA ARG A 513 27.28 -38.91 -9.00
C ARG A 513 27.62 -40.00 -10.01
N TYR A 514 27.68 -39.65 -11.29
CA TYR A 514 27.84 -40.62 -12.37
C TYR A 514 29.24 -40.65 -12.98
N GLY A 515 30.12 -39.71 -12.61
CA GLY A 515 31.50 -39.68 -13.10
C GLY A 515 31.61 -39.55 -14.62
N VAL A 516 30.69 -38.84 -15.28
CA VAL A 516 30.51 -38.82 -16.76
C VAL A 516 31.79 -38.52 -17.57
N LEU A 517 32.83 -37.92 -16.96
CA LEU A 517 34.14 -37.73 -17.61
C LEU A 517 35.05 -38.98 -17.67
N SER A 518 34.77 -40.05 -16.93
CA SER A 518 35.67 -41.20 -16.78
C SER A 518 35.35 -42.40 -17.68
N SER A 519 34.17 -42.47 -18.31
CA SER A 519 33.77 -43.60 -19.15
C SER A 519 33.74 -43.26 -20.64
N TRP A 520 34.85 -43.52 -21.34
CA TRP A 520 34.91 -43.45 -22.81
C TRP A 520 34.11 -44.63 -23.40
N GLY A 521 32.90 -44.36 -23.90
CA GLY A 521 31.97 -45.37 -24.47
C GLY A 521 30.62 -44.76 -24.88
N GLY A 522 29.58 -45.58 -25.12
CA GLY A 522 28.22 -45.11 -25.49
C GLY A 522 27.54 -44.18 -24.45
N ALA A 523 28.04 -44.15 -23.21
CA ALA A 523 27.65 -43.18 -22.17
C ALA A 523 28.29 -41.78 -22.38
N ALA A 524 29.41 -41.68 -23.09
CA ALA A 524 30.09 -40.42 -23.38
C ALA A 524 29.33 -39.58 -24.41
N THR A 525 28.65 -40.20 -25.39
CA THR A 525 27.81 -39.48 -26.36
C THR A 525 26.55 -38.90 -25.71
N SER A 526 25.91 -39.64 -24.79
CA SER A 526 24.82 -39.09 -23.96
C SER A 526 25.29 -37.99 -23.00
N GLY A 527 26.50 -38.10 -22.46
CA GLY A 527 27.10 -37.06 -21.63
C GLY A 527 27.36 -35.77 -22.41
N LEU A 528 28.01 -35.86 -23.57
CA LEU A 528 28.35 -34.72 -24.41
C LEU A 528 27.10 -34.00 -24.94
N THR A 529 26.07 -34.74 -25.35
CA THR A 529 24.79 -34.16 -25.79
C THR A 529 24.07 -33.42 -24.65
N PHE A 530 24.06 -33.99 -23.44
CA PHE A 530 23.52 -33.33 -22.26
C PHE A 530 24.31 -32.07 -21.88
N THR A 531 25.65 -32.12 -21.92
CA THR A 531 26.53 -30.95 -21.69
C THR A 531 26.28 -29.86 -22.74
N ALA A 532 26.21 -30.22 -24.02
CA ALA A 532 25.94 -29.27 -25.10
C ALA A 532 24.56 -28.62 -24.97
N ALA A 533 23.52 -29.39 -24.63
CA ALA A 533 22.18 -28.87 -24.37
C ALA A 533 22.16 -27.91 -23.18
N MET A 534 22.86 -28.26 -22.10
CA MET A 534 22.99 -27.42 -20.90
C MET A 534 23.69 -26.08 -21.21
N LEU A 535 24.81 -26.14 -21.93
CA LEU A 535 25.55 -24.95 -22.35
C LEU A 535 24.74 -24.07 -23.31
N GLY A 536 24.01 -24.68 -24.26
CA GLY A 536 23.12 -23.96 -25.17
C GLY A 536 21.95 -23.30 -24.46
N PHE A 537 21.39 -23.93 -23.44
CA PHE A 537 20.32 -23.33 -22.65
C PHE A 537 20.83 -22.18 -21.76
N CYS A 538 22.00 -22.34 -21.15
CA CYS A 538 22.65 -21.30 -20.36
C CYS A 538 23.06 -20.09 -21.22
N SER A 539 23.53 -20.32 -22.46
CA SER A 539 23.90 -19.24 -23.38
C SER A 539 22.70 -18.40 -23.83
N LEU A 540 21.47 -18.93 -23.74
CA LEU A 540 20.24 -18.17 -23.96
C LEU A 540 19.74 -17.47 -22.68
N LEU A 541 19.61 -18.22 -21.59
CA LEU A 541 18.96 -17.69 -20.39
C LEU A 541 19.82 -16.67 -19.64
N VAL A 542 21.15 -16.84 -19.62
CA VAL A 542 22.03 -15.91 -18.90
C VAL A 542 21.95 -14.50 -19.53
N PRO A 543 22.14 -14.30 -20.84
CA PRO A 543 21.94 -12.99 -21.46
C PRO A 543 20.54 -12.42 -21.24
N LEU A 544 19.49 -13.25 -21.29
CA LEU A 544 18.12 -12.79 -21.03
C LEU A 544 17.95 -12.32 -19.57
N SER A 545 18.54 -13.03 -18.61
CA SER A 545 18.52 -12.61 -17.20
C SER A 545 19.28 -11.29 -17.00
N PHE A 546 20.39 -11.09 -17.72
CA PHE A 546 21.12 -9.82 -17.74
C PHE A 546 20.33 -8.70 -18.42
N TYR A 547 19.59 -8.99 -19.48
CA TYR A 547 18.70 -8.02 -20.13
C TYR A 547 17.62 -7.51 -19.15
N VAL A 548 16.96 -8.43 -18.43
CA VAL A 548 15.96 -8.08 -17.41
C VAL A 548 16.62 -7.37 -16.23
N GLY A 549 17.79 -7.82 -15.77
CA GLY A 549 18.53 -7.22 -14.67
C GLY A 549 18.99 -5.79 -14.95
N ILE A 550 19.52 -5.52 -16.15
CA ILE A 550 19.89 -4.17 -16.60
C ILE A 550 18.64 -3.28 -16.67
N GLY A 551 17.54 -3.77 -17.26
CA GLY A 551 16.28 -3.04 -17.33
C GLY A 551 15.74 -2.68 -15.94
N LEU A 552 15.70 -3.65 -15.03
CA LEU A 552 15.33 -3.43 -13.63
C LEU A 552 16.23 -2.38 -12.97
N MET A 553 17.55 -2.43 -13.20
CA MET A 553 18.46 -1.48 -12.58
C MET A 553 18.29 -0.07 -13.14
N SER A 554 18.03 0.06 -14.45
CA SER A 554 17.69 1.34 -15.07
C SER A 554 16.40 1.93 -14.48
N GLU A 555 15.37 1.11 -14.25
CA GLU A 555 14.12 1.52 -13.58
C GLU A 555 14.38 1.96 -12.13
N LEU A 556 15.17 1.21 -11.36
CA LEU A 556 15.45 1.53 -9.95
C LEU A 556 16.31 2.79 -9.78
N GLN A 557 17.23 3.05 -10.71
CA GLN A 557 18.03 4.29 -10.71
C GLN A 557 17.20 5.54 -10.98
N GLU A 558 16.05 5.39 -11.61
CA GLU A 558 15.14 6.47 -11.97
C GLU A 558 14.22 6.86 -10.80
N VAL A 559 13.92 5.92 -9.89
CA VAL A 559 13.02 6.15 -8.74
C VAL A 559 13.46 7.32 -7.84
N PRO A 560 14.75 7.48 -7.45
CA PRO A 560 15.17 8.65 -6.69
C PRO A 560 14.91 9.98 -7.42
N ARG A 561 15.08 10.00 -8.75
CA ARG A 561 14.81 11.19 -9.57
C ARG A 561 13.31 11.50 -9.58
N GLN A 562 12.46 10.49 -9.82
CA GLN A 562 11.00 10.62 -9.76
C GLN A 562 10.53 11.15 -8.40
N LEU A 563 11.13 10.68 -7.31
CA LEU A 563 10.78 11.12 -5.96
C LEU A 563 11.28 12.52 -5.65
N ALA A 564 12.48 12.90 -6.11
CA ALA A 564 13.03 14.24 -5.89
C ALA A 564 12.20 15.33 -6.60
N SER A 565 11.77 15.08 -7.84
CA SER A 565 10.92 15.99 -8.60
C SER A 565 9.43 15.75 -8.40
N PHE A 566 9.02 14.91 -7.44
CA PHE A 566 7.63 14.50 -7.26
C PHE A 566 6.73 15.69 -6.92
N ARG A 567 5.58 15.78 -7.60
CA ARG A 567 4.46 16.66 -7.24
C ARG A 567 3.15 15.89 -7.39
N ILE A 568 2.28 15.98 -6.40
CA ILE A 568 0.96 15.34 -6.43
C ILE A 568 0.09 15.91 -7.57
N GLN A 569 0.32 17.18 -7.92
CA GLN A 569 -0.34 17.84 -9.05
C GLN A 569 -0.08 17.14 -10.38
N ASP A 570 1.12 16.59 -10.58
CA ASP A 570 1.51 15.92 -11.83
C ASP A 570 1.09 14.44 -11.88
N SER A 571 0.51 13.91 -10.80
CA SER A 571 0.09 12.52 -10.73
C SER A 571 -1.13 12.23 -11.62
N LYS A 572 -1.23 11.01 -12.17
CA LYS A 572 -2.31 10.58 -13.06
C LYS A 572 -3.47 9.98 -12.25
N CYS A 573 -4.68 10.46 -12.53
CA CYS A 573 -5.97 9.95 -12.05
C CYS A 573 -6.77 9.41 -13.25
N TYR A 574 -7.54 8.34 -13.04
CA TYR A 574 -8.33 7.75 -14.13
C TYR A 574 -9.41 8.72 -14.64
N CYS A 575 -10.14 9.36 -13.71
CA CYS A 575 -11.20 10.32 -14.03
C CYS A 575 -10.68 11.49 -14.88
N CYS A 576 -9.54 12.06 -14.52
CA CYS A 576 -8.94 13.21 -15.18
C CYS A 576 -8.44 12.87 -16.60
N SER A 577 -7.90 11.66 -16.78
CA SER A 577 -7.42 11.19 -18.09
C SER A 577 -8.55 10.96 -19.11
N HIS A 578 -9.81 10.88 -18.65
CA HIS A 578 -10.99 10.75 -19.51
C HIS A 578 -11.91 11.98 -19.40
N SER A 579 -11.37 13.14 -19.06
CA SER A 579 -12.12 14.40 -18.96
C SER A 579 -13.35 14.34 -18.05
N HIS A 580 -13.30 13.53 -16.98
CA HIS A 580 -14.41 13.27 -16.07
C HIS A 580 -15.67 12.69 -16.73
N VAL A 581 -15.51 11.98 -17.85
CA VAL A 581 -16.59 11.30 -18.55
C VAL A 581 -16.25 9.82 -18.68
N HIS A 582 -17.22 8.95 -18.39
CA HIS A 582 -17.03 7.52 -18.51
C HIS A 582 -16.95 7.11 -19.99
N PRO A 583 -15.88 6.41 -20.44
CA PRO A 583 -15.65 6.12 -21.86
C PRO A 583 -16.70 5.20 -22.53
N ARG A 584 -17.37 4.31 -21.78
CA ARG A 584 -18.52 3.50 -22.28
C ARG A 584 -19.91 4.07 -21.98
N THR A 585 -20.20 4.42 -20.73
CA THR A 585 -21.56 4.83 -20.34
C THR A 585 -21.85 6.29 -20.65
N GLY A 586 -20.82 7.12 -20.87
CA GLY A 586 -20.97 8.56 -21.06
C GLY A 586 -21.34 9.33 -19.79
N GLU A 587 -21.46 8.64 -18.64
CA GLU A 587 -21.85 9.27 -17.38
C GLU A 587 -20.70 10.10 -16.78
N PRO A 588 -21.02 11.17 -16.01
CA PRO A 588 -20.01 11.98 -15.35
C PRO A 588 -19.30 11.20 -14.24
N LEU A 589 -17.99 11.27 -14.21
CA LEU A 589 -17.16 10.64 -13.18
C LEU A 589 -16.81 11.65 -12.08
N PRO A 590 -16.94 11.29 -10.79
CA PRO A 590 -16.41 12.10 -9.70
C PRO A 590 -14.90 12.25 -9.82
N CYS A 591 -14.38 13.38 -9.37
CA CYS A 591 -12.96 13.69 -9.48
C CYS A 591 -12.16 13.07 -8.31
N ASP A 592 -11.48 11.96 -8.57
CA ASP A 592 -10.54 11.32 -7.62
C ASP A 592 -9.51 12.31 -7.07
N ARG A 593 -9.02 13.23 -7.92
CA ARG A 593 -8.01 14.23 -7.52
C ARG A 593 -8.57 15.17 -6.47
N GLN A 594 -9.78 15.66 -6.66
CA GLN A 594 -10.41 16.57 -5.72
C GLN A 594 -10.59 15.88 -4.37
N LEU A 595 -11.06 14.63 -4.37
CA LEU A 595 -11.25 13.85 -3.15
C LEU A 595 -9.93 13.59 -2.40
N VAL A 596 -8.84 13.30 -3.12
CA VAL A 596 -7.51 13.17 -2.52
C VAL A 596 -7.01 14.51 -1.97
N TYR A 597 -7.27 15.62 -2.65
CA TYR A 597 -6.85 16.95 -2.20
C TYR A 597 -7.60 17.39 -0.95
N GLU A 598 -8.91 17.17 -0.89
CA GLU A 598 -9.73 17.42 0.30
C GLU A 598 -9.20 16.59 1.49
N ALA A 599 -8.91 15.30 1.27
CA ALA A 599 -8.31 14.46 2.31
C ALA A 599 -6.93 14.97 2.77
N ILE A 600 -6.09 15.48 1.85
CA ILE A 600 -4.80 16.09 2.18
C ILE A 600 -5.02 17.39 2.96
N GLN A 601 -5.96 18.24 2.57
CA GLN A 601 -6.27 19.49 3.27
C GLN A 601 -6.65 19.24 4.73
N ASP A 602 -7.47 18.22 4.99
CA ASP A 602 -7.84 17.78 6.35
C ASP A 602 -6.64 17.32 7.20
N TRP A 603 -5.55 16.91 6.57
CA TRP A 603 -4.36 16.42 7.29
C TRP A 603 -3.41 17.53 7.72
N TRP A 604 -3.43 18.66 7.01
CA TRP A 604 -2.52 19.79 7.22
C TRP A 604 -3.30 21.10 7.42
N VAL A 605 -4.29 21.06 8.32
CA VAL A 605 -5.01 22.27 8.78
C VAL A 605 -3.98 23.31 9.23
N ALA A 606 -3.78 24.34 8.43
CA ALA A 606 -3.07 25.55 8.79
C ALA A 606 -3.77 26.71 8.10
N GLU A 607 -4.22 27.66 8.91
CA GLU A 607 -4.69 28.96 8.45
C GLU A 607 -3.53 29.69 7.78
N THR A 608 -3.70 30.12 6.53
CA THR A 608 -2.82 31.11 5.91
C THR A 608 -3.64 32.03 5.01
N GLU A 609 -3.36 33.33 5.11
CA GLU A 609 -4.05 34.43 4.43
C GLU A 609 -3.71 34.56 2.94
N ASP A 610 -2.72 33.81 2.44
CA ASP A 610 -2.25 33.87 1.05
C ASP A 610 -2.75 32.66 0.27
N GLY A 611 -3.58 32.88 -0.76
CA GLY A 611 -4.31 31.88 -1.57
C GLY A 611 -3.47 30.88 -2.40
N SER A 612 -2.31 30.47 -1.91
CA SER A 612 -1.56 29.29 -2.39
C SER A 612 -2.00 28.05 -1.60
N ASP A 613 -2.14 26.87 -2.24
CA ASP A 613 -2.48 25.61 -1.54
C ASP A 613 -1.30 25.10 -0.70
N PRO A 614 -1.16 25.48 0.59
CA PRO A 614 0.06 25.21 1.36
C PRO A 614 0.11 23.74 1.78
N HIS A 615 -1.04 23.08 1.85
CA HIS A 615 -1.21 21.69 2.24
C HIS A 615 -0.70 20.73 1.16
N LEU A 616 -0.90 21.03 -0.13
CA LEU A 616 -0.37 20.23 -1.24
C LEU A 616 1.16 20.29 -1.29
N GLU A 617 1.74 21.46 -1.08
CA GLU A 617 3.20 21.59 -1.05
C GLU A 617 3.83 20.96 0.20
N ARG A 618 3.15 20.99 1.35
CA ARG A 618 3.53 20.20 2.54
C ARG A 618 3.46 18.70 2.29
N PHE A 619 2.45 18.22 1.57
CA PHE A 619 2.35 16.83 1.14
C PHE A 619 3.52 16.46 0.21
N ASN A 620 3.80 17.29 -0.81
CA ASN A 620 4.92 17.08 -1.73
C ASN A 620 6.25 17.00 -0.97
N ALA A 621 6.48 17.93 -0.03
CA ALA A 621 7.66 17.91 0.83
C ALA A 621 7.73 16.64 1.69
N SER A 622 6.60 16.21 2.26
CA SER A 622 6.50 14.97 3.04
C SER A 622 6.85 13.73 2.21
N VAL A 623 6.38 13.64 0.96
CA VAL A 623 6.75 12.54 0.04
C VAL A 623 8.26 12.55 -0.21
N ARG A 624 8.81 13.70 -0.61
CA ARG A 624 10.24 13.85 -0.90
C ARG A 624 11.12 13.51 0.31
N GLN A 625 10.72 13.90 1.51
CA GLN A 625 11.53 13.75 2.73
C GLN A 625 11.31 12.42 3.47
N ARG A 626 10.09 11.87 3.45
CA ARG A 626 9.76 10.66 4.24
C ARG A 626 9.67 9.40 3.38
N VAL A 627 9.04 9.50 2.21
CA VAL A 627 8.86 8.36 1.31
C VAL A 627 10.17 8.06 0.59
N ALA A 628 10.86 9.09 0.06
CA ALA A 628 12.05 8.89 -0.75
C ALA A 628 13.20 8.12 -0.06
N PRO A 629 13.61 8.47 1.17
CA PRO A 629 14.66 7.73 1.85
C PRO A 629 14.24 6.29 2.18
N LYS A 630 12.95 6.04 2.41
CA LYS A 630 12.45 4.69 2.71
C LYS A 630 12.33 3.82 1.49
N ILE A 631 11.90 4.37 0.36
CA ILE A 631 11.96 3.67 -0.92
C ILE A 631 13.43 3.39 -1.28
N ALA A 632 14.32 4.38 -1.16
CA ALA A 632 15.76 4.19 -1.43
C ALA A 632 16.42 3.13 -0.51
N ASN A 633 16.13 3.17 0.80
CA ASN A 633 16.66 2.20 1.76
C ASN A 633 16.01 0.81 1.65
N GLY A 634 14.70 0.76 1.35
CA GLY A 634 13.95 -0.48 1.16
C GLY A 634 14.27 -1.19 -0.16
N MET A 635 14.72 -0.44 -1.17
CA MET A 635 15.20 -0.96 -2.46
C MET A 635 16.71 -1.12 -2.53
N GLY A 636 17.45 -0.87 -1.44
CA GLY A 636 18.89 -0.56 -1.43
C GLY A 636 19.72 -1.15 -2.57
N ILE A 637 19.81 -0.45 -3.72
CA ILE A 637 20.60 -0.73 -4.94
C ILE A 637 20.58 -2.22 -5.41
N GLY A 638 19.70 -3.07 -4.88
CA GLY A 638 19.93 -4.50 -4.86
C GLY A 638 18.70 -5.32 -4.53
N LEU A 639 18.78 -6.60 -4.85
CA LEU A 639 17.69 -7.55 -4.66
C LEU A 639 17.45 -7.77 -3.15
N PRO A 640 16.19 -7.93 -2.71
CA PRO A 640 15.89 -8.20 -1.31
C PRO A 640 16.56 -9.51 -0.87
N PHE A 641 17.57 -9.40 -0.01
CA PHE A 641 18.47 -10.50 0.38
C PHE A 641 17.74 -11.78 0.80
N GLN A 642 16.63 -11.63 1.52
CA GLN A 642 15.81 -12.77 1.92
C GLN A 642 15.32 -13.62 0.72
N HIS A 643 14.88 -13.00 -0.36
CA HIS A 643 14.42 -13.72 -1.55
C HIS A 643 15.60 -14.30 -2.34
N VAL A 644 16.76 -13.61 -2.34
CA VAL A 644 18.02 -14.14 -2.90
C VAL A 644 18.44 -15.43 -2.20
N VAL A 645 18.39 -15.46 -0.87
CA VAL A 645 18.68 -16.67 -0.09
C VAL A 645 17.67 -17.78 -0.40
N CYS A 646 16.38 -17.47 -0.52
CA CYS A 646 15.37 -18.46 -0.91
C CYS A 646 15.66 -19.05 -2.31
N THR A 647 16.04 -18.21 -3.27
CA THR A 647 16.50 -18.64 -4.61
C THR A 647 17.71 -19.56 -4.51
N ALA A 648 18.70 -19.20 -3.69
CA ALA A 648 19.91 -20.00 -3.52
C ALA A 648 19.58 -21.38 -2.97
N VAL A 649 18.77 -21.44 -1.93
CA VAL A 649 18.37 -22.70 -1.31
C VAL A 649 17.66 -23.61 -2.30
N PHE A 650 16.70 -23.11 -3.08
CA PHE A 650 16.00 -23.92 -4.08
C PHE A 650 16.97 -24.68 -5.01
N CYS A 651 18.08 -24.05 -5.39
CA CYS A 651 19.05 -24.63 -6.30
C CYS A 651 19.89 -25.77 -5.68
N ILE A 652 20.05 -25.79 -4.35
CA ILE A 652 21.08 -26.60 -3.66
C ILE A 652 20.47 -27.62 -2.70
N VAL A 653 19.43 -27.23 -1.94
CA VAL A 653 18.88 -28.06 -0.86
C VAL A 653 18.31 -29.40 -1.33
N PRO A 654 17.69 -29.54 -2.50
CA PRO A 654 17.28 -30.86 -2.98
C PRO A 654 18.42 -31.88 -2.96
N TRP A 655 19.63 -31.46 -3.31
CA TRP A 655 20.82 -32.30 -3.35
C TRP A 655 21.41 -32.63 -1.98
N LEU A 656 20.97 -31.96 -0.91
CA LEU A 656 21.42 -32.26 0.46
C LEU A 656 21.13 -33.72 0.86
N ALA A 657 20.05 -34.31 0.33
CA ALA A 657 19.71 -35.71 0.55
C ALA A 657 20.84 -36.69 0.13
N ASP A 658 21.53 -36.40 -0.98
CA ASP A 658 22.65 -37.22 -1.47
C ASP A 658 23.83 -37.18 -0.49
N PHE A 659 24.13 -35.99 0.05
CA PHE A 659 25.23 -35.81 1.01
C PHE A 659 24.93 -36.41 2.38
N ILE A 660 23.68 -36.35 2.86
CA ILE A 660 23.28 -36.99 4.12
C ILE A 660 23.45 -38.52 4.02
N ALA A 661 23.02 -39.13 2.92
CA ALA A 661 23.19 -40.57 2.70
C ALA A 661 24.67 -40.95 2.66
N LEU A 662 25.49 -40.17 1.95
CA LEU A 662 26.95 -40.37 1.87
C LEU A 662 27.62 -40.26 3.24
N TRP A 663 27.30 -39.24 4.04
CA TRP A 663 27.86 -39.07 5.38
C TRP A 663 27.49 -40.24 6.29
N ALA A 664 26.23 -40.70 6.24
CA ALA A 664 25.78 -41.81 7.06
C ALA A 664 26.48 -43.14 6.74
N GLU A 665 26.80 -43.42 5.48
CA GLU A 665 27.54 -44.63 5.10
C GLU A 665 28.97 -44.63 5.66
N THR A 666 29.55 -43.44 5.86
CA THR A 666 30.94 -43.29 6.30
C THR A 666 31.12 -43.03 7.79
N ILE A 667 30.03 -42.90 8.54
CA ILE A 667 30.05 -42.50 9.96
C ILE A 667 30.82 -43.49 10.85
N ASP A 668 30.77 -44.78 10.52
CA ASP A 668 31.49 -45.84 11.23
C ASP A 668 33.00 -45.81 10.98
N ARG A 669 33.44 -45.21 9.86
CA ARG A 669 34.85 -45.14 9.45
C ARG A 669 35.50 -43.81 9.80
N ARG A 670 34.72 -42.73 9.85
CA ARG A 670 35.20 -41.37 10.07
C ARG A 670 34.15 -40.58 10.86
N PRO A 671 34.55 -39.78 11.88
CA PRO A 671 33.60 -38.91 12.57
C PRO A 671 33.01 -37.87 11.61
N VAL A 672 31.77 -37.45 11.89
CA VAL A 672 30.99 -36.51 11.05
C VAL A 672 31.70 -35.15 10.88
N ILE A 673 32.54 -34.73 11.84
CA ILE A 673 33.31 -33.47 11.79
C ILE A 673 34.78 -33.76 11.42
N SER A 674 35.01 -34.66 10.47
CA SER A 674 36.34 -34.86 9.88
C SER A 674 36.58 -33.91 8.70
N ILE A 675 37.85 -33.72 8.32
CA ILE A 675 38.23 -32.91 7.14
C ILE A 675 37.55 -33.47 5.87
N TRP A 676 37.47 -34.79 5.76
CA TRP A 676 36.75 -35.48 4.69
C TRP A 676 35.27 -35.05 4.60
N SER A 677 34.57 -35.02 5.74
CA SER A 677 33.16 -34.60 5.79
C SER A 677 32.98 -33.14 5.41
N LEU A 678 33.87 -32.26 5.90
CA LEU A 678 33.89 -30.85 5.55
C LEU A 678 34.18 -30.63 4.06
N ARG A 679 35.05 -31.43 3.45
CA ARG A 679 35.35 -31.38 2.02
C ARG A 679 34.12 -31.74 1.17
N HIS A 680 33.35 -32.75 1.56
CA HIS A 680 32.09 -33.08 0.87
C HIS A 680 31.03 -31.99 1.07
N PHE A 681 30.96 -31.39 2.26
CA PHE A 681 30.15 -30.20 2.48
C PHE A 681 30.55 -29.05 1.55
N VAL A 682 31.85 -28.84 1.31
CA VAL A 682 32.36 -27.84 0.36
C VAL A 682 31.91 -28.15 -1.07
N THR A 683 31.97 -29.42 -1.50
CA THR A 683 31.47 -29.87 -2.81
C THR A 683 29.96 -29.59 -2.97
N TRP A 684 29.16 -29.73 -1.91
CA TRP A 684 27.75 -29.34 -1.92
C TRP A 684 27.56 -27.82 -1.91
N GLY A 685 28.23 -27.13 -0.99
CA GLY A 685 28.04 -25.73 -0.68
C GLY A 685 28.58 -24.76 -1.74
N ILE A 686 29.54 -25.19 -2.57
CA ILE A 686 30.15 -24.33 -3.59
C ILE A 686 29.13 -23.80 -4.60
N VAL A 687 28.13 -24.60 -4.99
CA VAL A 687 27.06 -24.15 -5.89
C VAL A 687 26.34 -22.94 -5.30
N GLY A 688 26.01 -23.00 -4.01
CA GLY A 688 25.33 -21.91 -3.32
C GLY A 688 26.18 -20.69 -3.11
N LEU A 689 27.44 -20.91 -2.71
CA LEU A 689 28.39 -19.84 -2.56
C LEU A 689 28.60 -19.10 -3.89
N ALA A 690 28.79 -19.83 -4.98
CA ALA A 690 28.95 -19.27 -6.31
C ALA A 690 27.70 -18.55 -6.82
N LEU A 691 26.50 -19.06 -6.54
CA LEU A 691 25.25 -18.35 -6.84
C LEU A 691 25.16 -17.02 -6.07
N LEU A 692 25.37 -17.03 -4.75
CA LEU A 692 25.30 -15.80 -3.94
C LEU A 692 26.36 -14.78 -4.34
N PHE A 693 27.57 -15.24 -4.66
CA PHE A 693 28.64 -14.40 -5.20
C PHE A 693 28.28 -13.83 -6.58
N SER A 694 27.81 -14.68 -7.50
CA SER A 694 27.47 -14.29 -8.86
C SER A 694 26.35 -13.26 -8.89
N LEU A 695 25.30 -13.42 -8.08
CA LEU A 695 24.22 -12.45 -7.97
C LEU A 695 24.72 -11.10 -7.47
N ARG A 696 25.65 -11.10 -6.51
CA ARG A 696 26.21 -9.86 -5.98
C ARG A 696 27.07 -9.12 -7.01
N VAL A 697 27.87 -9.86 -7.78
CA VAL A 697 28.64 -9.34 -8.91
C VAL A 697 27.71 -8.90 -10.04
N ALA A 698 26.66 -9.67 -10.33
CA ALA A 698 25.69 -9.36 -11.37
C ALA A 698 24.98 -8.03 -11.10
N ILE A 699 24.64 -7.71 -9.84
CA ILE A 699 24.11 -6.37 -9.49
C ILE A 699 25.06 -5.25 -9.94
N TRP A 700 26.38 -5.40 -9.70
CA TRP A 700 27.36 -4.41 -10.18
C TRP A 700 27.41 -4.33 -11.71
N LEU A 701 27.37 -5.49 -12.37
CA LEU A 701 27.40 -5.57 -13.82
C LEU A 701 26.11 -5.05 -14.45
N TRP A 702 24.95 -5.17 -13.80
CA TRP A 702 23.70 -4.57 -14.27
C TRP A 702 23.71 -3.05 -14.13
N ILE A 703 24.31 -2.51 -13.05
CA ILE A 703 24.54 -1.06 -12.91
C ILE A 703 25.47 -0.55 -14.02
N LEU A 704 26.57 -1.26 -14.27
CA LEU A 704 27.49 -0.91 -15.35
C LEU A 704 26.78 -1.01 -16.71
N GLY A 705 26.00 -2.07 -16.90
CA GLY A 705 25.19 -2.31 -18.10
C GLY A 705 24.14 -1.22 -18.33
N SER A 706 23.48 -0.70 -17.29
CA SER A 706 22.51 0.38 -17.44
C SER A 706 23.17 1.70 -17.83
N TRP A 707 24.40 1.95 -17.37
CA TRP A 707 25.19 3.08 -17.84
C TRP A 707 25.61 2.94 -19.31
N ILE A 708 26.05 1.74 -19.72
CA ILE A 708 26.38 1.43 -21.11
C ILE A 708 25.15 1.53 -22.01
N GLU A 709 23.99 1.04 -21.57
CA GLU A 709 22.71 1.14 -22.28
C GLU A 709 22.38 2.59 -22.61
N LYS A 710 22.52 3.51 -21.65
CA LYS A 710 22.26 4.94 -21.85
C LYS A 710 23.25 5.58 -22.81
N ARG A 711 24.52 5.11 -22.85
CA ARG A 711 25.56 5.65 -23.72
C ARG A 711 25.47 5.14 -25.16
N LEU A 712 25.11 3.88 -25.34
CA LEU A 712 25.08 3.21 -26.64
C LEU A 712 23.66 3.10 -27.23
N SER A 713 22.64 3.57 -26.51
CA SER A 713 21.21 3.47 -26.86
C SER A 713 20.74 2.05 -27.19
N SER A 714 21.46 1.02 -26.72
CA SER A 714 21.19 -0.39 -26.99
C SER A 714 21.45 -1.25 -25.77
N ARG A 715 20.38 -1.86 -25.24
CA ARG A 715 20.46 -2.76 -24.08
C ARG A 715 21.15 -4.09 -24.42
N TRP A 716 20.93 -4.63 -25.62
CA TRP A 716 21.57 -5.88 -26.04
C TRP A 716 23.09 -5.75 -26.15
N LEU A 717 23.58 -4.61 -26.65
CA LEU A 717 25.02 -4.37 -26.70
C LEU A 717 25.62 -4.30 -25.29
N ALA A 718 24.94 -3.65 -24.34
CA ALA A 718 25.33 -3.68 -22.94
C ALA A 718 25.37 -5.10 -22.37
N VAL A 719 24.35 -5.94 -22.65
CA VAL A 719 24.30 -7.35 -22.24
C VAL A 719 25.50 -8.14 -22.77
N PHE A 720 25.83 -8.02 -24.05
CA PHE A 720 26.97 -8.74 -24.64
C PHE A 720 28.32 -8.34 -24.04
N ILE A 721 28.46 -7.08 -23.59
CA ILE A 721 29.67 -6.60 -22.93
C ILE A 721 29.78 -7.12 -21.50
N VAL A 722 28.71 -7.05 -20.71
CA VAL A 722 28.79 -7.35 -19.27
C VAL A 722 28.61 -8.83 -18.93
N THR A 723 27.93 -9.62 -19.77
CA THR A 723 27.66 -11.04 -19.50
C THR A 723 28.95 -11.87 -19.38
N PRO A 724 29.95 -11.74 -20.27
CA PRO A 724 31.22 -12.47 -20.15
C PRO A 724 31.99 -12.15 -18.85
N LEU A 725 31.90 -10.92 -18.36
CA LEU A 725 32.54 -10.52 -17.09
C LEU A 725 31.96 -11.28 -15.90
N SER A 726 30.66 -11.60 -15.94
CA SER A 726 30.01 -12.41 -14.90
C SER A 726 30.53 -13.85 -14.87
N PHE A 727 30.79 -14.43 -16.04
CA PHE A 727 31.36 -15.76 -16.17
C PHE A 727 32.78 -15.80 -15.60
N LEU A 728 33.63 -14.82 -15.97
CA LEU A 728 34.98 -14.70 -15.43
C LEU A 728 34.99 -14.57 -13.90
N ALA A 729 34.05 -13.80 -13.34
CA ALA A 729 33.91 -13.68 -11.89
C ALA A 729 33.57 -15.03 -11.23
N VAL A 730 32.60 -15.77 -11.77
CA VAL A 730 32.26 -17.10 -11.25
C VAL A 730 33.44 -18.07 -11.36
N CYS A 731 34.15 -18.07 -12.50
CA CYS A 731 35.35 -18.88 -12.69
C CYS A 731 36.47 -18.53 -11.68
N SER A 732 36.65 -17.25 -11.35
CA SER A 732 37.66 -16.81 -10.37
C SER A 732 37.43 -17.40 -8.97
N LEU A 733 36.18 -17.64 -8.60
CA LEU A 733 35.81 -18.27 -7.34
C LEU A 733 35.85 -19.81 -7.45
N TRP A 734 35.38 -20.35 -8.57
CA TRP A 734 35.18 -21.79 -8.74
C TRP A 734 36.46 -22.56 -9.08
N LEU A 735 37.29 -22.04 -9.99
CA LEU A 735 38.48 -22.73 -10.49
C LEU A 735 39.51 -23.04 -9.40
N PRO A 736 39.89 -22.10 -8.51
CA PRO A 736 40.87 -22.40 -7.46
C PRO A 736 40.41 -23.54 -6.55
N LEU A 737 39.11 -23.55 -6.22
CA LEU A 737 38.54 -24.61 -5.39
C LEU A 737 38.46 -25.94 -6.13
N GLY A 738 38.04 -25.93 -7.40
CA GLY A 738 37.99 -27.13 -8.24
C GLY A 738 39.37 -27.77 -8.43
N ILE A 739 40.39 -26.96 -8.70
CA ILE A 739 41.78 -27.41 -8.79
C ILE A 739 42.26 -27.98 -7.46
N SER A 740 41.97 -27.30 -6.34
CA SER A 740 42.34 -27.79 -5.00
C SER A 740 41.67 -29.13 -4.67
N LEU A 741 40.38 -29.28 -4.98
CA LEU A 741 39.64 -30.53 -4.82
C LEU A 741 40.16 -31.66 -5.74
N ALA A 742 40.75 -31.35 -6.89
CA ALA A 742 41.32 -32.36 -7.78
C ALA A 742 42.77 -32.74 -7.40
N ALA A 743 43.56 -31.77 -6.93
CA ALA A 743 45.00 -31.92 -6.71
C ALA A 743 45.37 -32.41 -5.31
N THR A 744 44.46 -32.35 -4.33
CA THR A 744 44.77 -32.66 -2.93
C THR A 744 44.12 -33.95 -2.43
N HIS A 745 44.82 -34.70 -1.58
CA HIS A 745 44.29 -35.87 -0.87
C HIS A 745 43.10 -35.52 0.02
N GLU A 746 42.21 -36.49 0.26
CA GLU A 746 40.91 -36.30 0.93
C GLU A 746 40.99 -35.65 2.32
N ASP A 747 42.11 -35.83 3.03
CA ASP A 747 42.36 -35.29 4.38
C ASP A 747 43.05 -33.93 4.39
N ASN A 748 43.29 -33.33 3.22
CA ASN A 748 43.88 -32.00 3.13
C ASN A 748 42.83 -30.90 3.39
N PRO A 749 43.06 -29.96 4.34
CA PRO A 749 42.10 -28.90 4.66
C PRO A 749 42.06 -27.75 3.64
N LEU A 750 42.98 -27.71 2.67
CA LEU A 750 43.10 -26.60 1.71
C LEU A 750 41.79 -26.24 0.98
N PRO A 751 40.98 -27.19 0.46
CA PRO A 751 39.69 -26.85 -0.16
C PRO A 751 38.71 -26.18 0.81
N VAL A 752 38.71 -26.60 2.08
CA VAL A 752 37.85 -26.01 3.13
C VAL A 752 38.28 -24.57 3.43
N ILE A 753 39.58 -24.32 3.48
CA ILE A 753 40.13 -22.97 3.69
C ILE A 753 39.75 -22.06 2.51
N ILE A 754 39.96 -22.49 1.26
CA ILE A 754 39.62 -21.72 0.06
C ILE A 754 38.11 -21.41 0.02
N PHE A 755 37.28 -22.41 0.32
CA PHE A 755 35.83 -22.21 0.43
C PHE A 755 35.47 -21.20 1.51
N GLY A 756 36.07 -21.30 2.70
CA GLY A 756 35.88 -20.36 3.80
C GLY A 756 36.27 -18.93 3.43
N SER A 757 37.40 -18.74 2.74
CA SER A 757 37.81 -17.43 2.21
C SER A 757 36.82 -16.89 1.17
N GLY A 758 36.32 -17.72 0.26
CA GLY A 758 35.28 -17.35 -0.70
C GLY A 758 33.96 -16.97 -0.03
N ALA A 759 33.57 -17.69 1.03
CA ALA A 759 32.40 -17.40 1.85
C ALA A 759 32.54 -16.07 2.60
N ALA A 760 33.70 -15.82 3.20
CA ALA A 760 34.01 -14.55 3.86
C ALA A 760 33.98 -13.38 2.88
N LEU A 761 34.58 -13.52 1.69
CA LEU A 761 34.53 -12.50 0.64
C LEU A 761 33.09 -12.24 0.19
N THR A 762 32.30 -13.30 -0.03
CA THR A 762 30.90 -13.16 -0.45
C THR A 762 30.08 -12.45 0.63
N ALA A 763 30.22 -12.85 1.89
CA ALA A 763 29.57 -12.21 3.03
C ALA A 763 29.98 -10.73 3.15
N PHE A 764 31.26 -10.42 2.99
CA PHE A 764 31.77 -9.05 2.97
C PHE A 764 31.12 -8.23 1.84
N LEU A 765 31.07 -8.76 0.61
CA LEU A 765 30.44 -8.06 -0.52
C LEU A 765 28.95 -7.76 -0.28
N TRP A 766 28.22 -8.66 0.39
CA TRP A 766 26.82 -8.44 0.79
C TRP A 766 26.67 -7.49 1.99
N HIS A 767 27.65 -7.44 2.90
CA HIS A 767 27.65 -6.55 4.06
C HIS A 767 28.04 -5.11 3.71
N VAL A 768 28.89 -4.90 2.70
CA VAL A 768 29.23 -3.58 2.17
C VAL A 768 27.97 -2.98 1.54
N LYS A 769 27.15 -2.34 2.38
CA LYS A 769 26.11 -1.40 1.98
C LYS A 769 26.83 -0.29 1.26
N ARG A 770 26.51 -0.07 -0.02
CA ARG A 770 26.75 1.25 -0.58
C ARG A 770 25.92 2.21 0.25
N GLU A 771 26.59 3.19 0.85
CA GLU A 771 25.89 4.37 1.34
C GLU A 771 24.99 4.87 0.20
N PRO A 772 23.73 5.27 0.51
CA PRO A 772 22.89 5.90 -0.48
C PRO A 772 23.69 7.03 -1.13
N GLN A 773 23.64 7.13 -2.46
CA GLN A 773 24.25 8.26 -3.17
C GLN A 773 23.94 9.55 -2.40
N PRO A 774 24.92 10.45 -2.19
CA PRO A 774 24.67 11.70 -1.52
C PRO A 774 23.49 12.37 -2.22
N SER A 775 22.47 12.71 -1.43
CA SER A 775 21.29 13.42 -1.89
C SER A 775 21.72 14.52 -2.85
N LEU A 776 21.25 14.48 -4.10
CA LEU A 776 21.35 15.60 -5.02
C LEU A 776 20.82 16.83 -4.29
N GLN A 777 21.72 17.74 -3.91
CA GLN A 777 21.30 18.98 -3.27
C GLN A 777 20.40 19.74 -4.25
N PRO A 778 19.29 20.35 -3.78
CA PRO A 778 18.36 21.09 -4.63
C PRO A 778 19.00 22.23 -5.44
N SER A 779 20.21 22.66 -5.08
CA SER A 779 20.95 23.75 -5.71
C SER A 779 21.45 23.46 -7.13
N GLN A 780 21.43 22.20 -7.60
CA GLN A 780 21.89 21.86 -8.96
C GLN A 780 20.77 21.80 -10.02
N ILE A 781 19.50 21.95 -9.63
CA ILE A 781 18.36 21.89 -10.57
C ILE A 781 17.98 23.28 -11.11
N SER A 782 18.42 24.37 -10.47
CA SER A 782 18.06 25.73 -10.87
C SER A 782 18.91 26.30 -12.01
N THR A 783 20.02 25.68 -12.39
CA THR A 783 20.96 26.22 -13.40
C THR A 783 20.81 25.61 -14.79
N SER A 784 20.08 24.50 -14.97
CA SER A 784 19.93 23.85 -16.28
C SER A 784 18.66 24.24 -17.05
N ARG A 785 17.85 25.17 -16.54
CA ARG A 785 16.53 25.52 -17.14
C ARG A 785 16.51 26.86 -17.88
N ARG A 786 17.68 27.43 -18.23
CA ARG A 786 17.77 28.78 -18.81
C ARG A 786 18.74 28.91 -19.98
N ARG A 787 18.98 27.85 -20.76
CA ARG A 787 19.95 27.90 -21.86
C ARG A 787 19.58 27.02 -23.06
N ASP A 788 18.30 26.97 -23.44
CA ASP A 788 17.86 26.28 -24.67
C ASP A 788 16.74 27.06 -25.40
N ASP A 789 16.83 28.39 -25.45
CA ASP A 789 16.01 29.24 -26.33
C ASP A 789 16.89 30.41 -26.81
N ASP A 790 17.83 30.09 -27.70
CA ASP A 790 18.41 30.99 -28.73
C ASP A 790 19.61 30.25 -29.32
N ASP A 791 19.42 29.67 -30.50
CA ASP A 791 20.41 29.64 -31.59
C ASP A 791 19.84 28.85 -32.77
N THR A 792 19.08 29.55 -33.60
CA THR A 792 19.10 29.37 -35.04
C THR A 792 20.55 29.36 -35.53
N PHE A 793 21.03 28.30 -36.17
CA PHE A 793 21.85 28.43 -37.38
C PHE A 793 21.94 27.11 -38.17
N SER A 794 21.59 27.26 -39.43
CA SER A 794 21.82 26.41 -40.58
C SER A 794 23.31 26.09 -40.85
N ILE A 795 23.62 24.81 -41.03
CA ILE A 795 24.29 24.12 -42.17
C ILE A 795 24.63 22.69 -41.73
#